data_AF-A0A0F2Q3Q0-F1
#
_entry.id   AF-A0A0F2Q3Q0-F1
#
_cell.length_a   1.000
_cell.length_b   1.000
_cell.length_c   1.000
_cell.angle_alpha   90.00
_cell.angle_beta   90.00
_cell.angle_gamma   90.00
#
_symmetry.space_group_name_H-M   'P 1'
#
loop_
_entity.id
_entity.type
_entity.pdbx_description
1 polymer ?
#
loop_
_entity_poly.entity_id
_entity_poly.type
_entity_poly.pdbx_seq_one_letter_code
_entity_poly.pdbx_strand_id
1 'polypeptide(L)'
;LSASGTAVSFGATAATGVVSLTNAAVTSSGGTGVTISSSVAAATTNLSGVAISAFTTGLLVQNNDNAVSLTNIDINQAVFGVFGSDDNATGSLTITGLTVDNTTDDAVQLQNIIASLTNVTVGADVAVTGDAIQYNHTTNAAHTLSIAGLTIGSDGDTNDVGGRGIFINQSAGSGTVTVSLSGANEIHTTGRAIETVTAATANILRLGVSGTTTAESGSAGATVAVNGDSISATQNSTVVTGFSGVTVIGNGTGGGVLFDNVTFDADTTVIGTTAASSDQVAFGALQIGQSTSARVLGNGLTFNNAIGDVDISTLNIFNTGGTGLSVDTKGAGTDFQLTGGGSGTIDTTTGAALFLDPLATDLTFGTVSSTGSGTTGVTFDVVTGVGAGSNAVTIATLNISGATDAGVLVSNSSGSFSLGTATITGGSSTGINIAGGSAAVSFGAGSSLSQTANAAAVSVSGGHTGSLAYSGAINATNGTGLQFDNADGSSYSFNGTVTLNGGDAGVDIVNGSSAGFTFTNTNITSPTGAAFNIDSSNITALTFGGSITQNNAAAAFASNGGTGGIHAISAAISASTSTANAITIASTGTYNFSGDLGLATTSGAGFLASGGGTMSITGTNTSINTTSGQILGWNGVIVGAGGVAFDTLAASGTVVADAISLINVDGATFNGGAVTVNSTSGGTSDGIEISGGSSATFNFAGATINNTGGDGIRLDGANGVVTIATVNIDNAAGDGIDIAGNTNAININGGTIDTSTGAAVRINAGSGNVTTVASITNATGALIDIAGRTGGTVTFSNTVAGTGGTGISITGNTGGAIQFNGATTLNTGANDAITLNGNNGASITFANVNIDTTTGNGIDATGINTDINVSGTVDVATAGSRAFEFTATSGDYDYSGVTSTQSGISAQAFGATHGGTYRLGSHTVTSPGVNALTMASTTLDLTYASFTVAGTNPTGAAILIDDTSGSLTINGGTIRSDDRGIDLQNDGGVLNAFVLTTANVQFDVGNDAVFAETTTAGSTLNVNVSGVTVASNIGAQFVEIEWDDGSGMAVIANNTVDSGDSTFGLIEIDQGGTGTTSVTLDNNIIASNPTGEGIDIRTFDGAQMRVLISNNTVTSSATEAIRLEAEGTSNLQATVTNNIVGAVTTGSGIYLQVSTATATACLNATGNSDGVGGPPAFGLGGDSFNLDNTAGGLLLISQADVAALGAANNTAGVASTGTITGNVVCTLP
;
A
#
# COMPACT_ATOMS: atom_id res chain seq x y z
N LEU A 1 26.52 -79.74 68.75
CA LEU A 1 27.20 -79.09 69.90
C LEU A 1 26.16 -78.21 70.58
N SER A 2 25.96 -78.36 71.90
CA SER A 2 24.96 -77.60 72.65
C SER A 2 25.60 -76.96 73.88
N ALA A 3 25.42 -75.66 74.06
CA ALA A 3 25.98 -74.88 75.17
C ALA A 3 24.99 -73.79 75.60
N SER A 4 25.14 -73.22 76.79
CA SER A 4 24.34 -72.07 77.28
C SER A 4 25.04 -70.71 77.13
N GLY A 5 26.15 -70.68 76.37
CA GLY A 5 27.04 -69.54 76.13
C GLY A 5 27.72 -69.71 74.76
N THR A 6 29.00 -69.33 74.59
CA THR A 6 29.71 -69.59 73.32
C THR A 6 29.84 -71.09 73.06
N ALA A 7 29.19 -71.61 72.01
CA ALA A 7 29.16 -73.06 71.77
C ALA A 7 30.44 -73.59 71.11
N VAL A 8 31.06 -72.79 70.23
CA VAL A 8 32.36 -73.10 69.61
C VAL A 8 33.18 -71.82 69.50
N SER A 9 34.44 -71.84 69.94
CA SER A 9 35.36 -70.70 69.81
C SER A 9 36.64 -71.18 69.13
N PHE A 10 37.02 -70.49 68.05
CA PHE A 10 38.26 -70.71 67.32
C PHE A 10 39.17 -69.50 67.51
N GLY A 11 40.39 -69.75 67.98
CA GLY A 11 41.43 -68.73 68.03
C GLY A 11 42.81 -69.29 67.76
N ALA A 12 43.62 -68.56 67.00
CA ALA A 12 44.98 -68.94 66.65
C ALA A 12 45.97 -67.97 67.30
N THR A 13 46.99 -68.53 67.97
CA THR A 13 48.10 -67.77 68.58
C THR A 13 49.44 -68.03 67.87
N ALA A 14 49.45 -68.84 66.81
CA ALA A 14 50.65 -69.26 66.08
C ALA A 14 50.50 -69.05 64.55
N ALA A 15 51.60 -68.69 63.89
CA ALA A 15 51.63 -68.16 62.52
C ALA A 15 51.37 -69.15 61.37
N THR A 16 51.08 -70.43 61.64
CA THR A 16 50.81 -71.43 60.57
C THR A 16 49.86 -72.53 61.06
N GLY A 17 48.64 -72.61 60.53
CA GLY A 17 47.70 -73.69 60.85
C GLY A 17 46.34 -73.55 60.16
N VAL A 18 45.69 -74.68 59.87
CA VAL A 18 44.29 -74.75 59.38
C VAL A 18 43.41 -75.30 60.49
N VAL A 19 42.39 -74.54 60.88
CA VAL A 19 41.38 -74.97 61.86
C VAL A 19 40.07 -75.17 61.12
N SER A 20 39.43 -76.33 61.28
CA SER A 20 38.20 -76.64 60.53
C SER A 20 37.09 -77.27 61.36
N LEU A 21 35.84 -76.97 60.98
CA LEU A 21 34.63 -77.59 61.49
C LEU A 21 33.76 -77.99 60.30
N THR A 22 33.39 -79.27 60.22
CA THR A 22 32.68 -79.80 59.06
C THR A 22 31.46 -80.62 59.48
N ASN A 23 30.32 -80.47 58.79
CA ASN A 23 29.08 -81.23 58.97
C ASN A 23 28.58 -81.25 60.43
N ALA A 24 28.48 -80.08 61.04
CA ALA A 24 28.15 -79.93 62.46
C ALA A 24 26.83 -79.19 62.66
N ALA A 25 26.00 -79.65 63.61
CA ALA A 25 24.86 -78.89 64.11
C ALA A 25 25.21 -78.24 65.46
N VAL A 26 24.98 -76.95 65.61
CA VAL A 26 25.28 -76.14 66.80
C VAL A 26 23.98 -75.49 67.28
N THR A 27 23.51 -75.82 68.48
CA THR A 27 22.18 -75.41 68.97
C THR A 27 22.27 -74.91 70.41
N SER A 28 21.58 -73.84 70.81
CA SER A 28 21.55 -73.40 72.22
C SER A 28 20.22 -72.78 72.66
N SER A 29 20.20 -72.19 73.86
CA SER A 29 19.14 -71.32 74.36
C SER A 29 19.68 -69.91 74.72
N GLY A 30 20.71 -69.41 74.01
CA GLY A 30 21.30 -68.07 74.19
C GLY A 30 22.83 -68.00 74.04
N GLY A 31 23.39 -66.80 73.82
CA GLY A 31 24.84 -66.57 73.64
C GLY A 31 25.28 -66.53 72.17
N THR A 32 26.55 -66.81 71.87
CA THR A 32 27.10 -66.84 70.49
C THR A 32 27.29 -68.27 69.99
N GLY A 33 26.83 -68.62 68.79
CA GLY A 33 26.96 -69.97 68.24
C GLY A 33 28.42 -70.35 67.99
N VAL A 34 29.04 -69.66 67.03
CA VAL A 34 30.46 -69.80 66.74
C VAL A 34 31.15 -68.45 66.87
N THR A 35 32.25 -68.39 67.61
CA THR A 35 33.14 -67.22 67.65
C THR A 35 34.48 -67.56 66.98
N ILE A 36 34.95 -66.70 66.09
CA ILE A 36 36.26 -66.79 65.45
C ILE A 36 37.00 -65.48 65.74
N SER A 37 38.13 -65.55 66.42
CA SER A 37 38.98 -64.38 66.68
C SER A 37 40.46 -64.76 66.61
N SER A 38 41.28 -63.97 65.93
CA SER A 38 42.70 -64.25 65.73
C SER A 38 43.48 -62.98 65.48
N SER A 39 44.57 -62.78 66.21
CA SER A 39 45.47 -61.63 66.07
C SER A 39 46.72 -61.94 65.23
N VAL A 40 46.67 -62.95 64.35
CA VAL A 40 47.84 -63.45 63.61
C VAL A 40 47.49 -63.72 62.14
N ALA A 41 47.94 -62.87 61.22
CA ALA A 41 47.54 -62.83 59.81
C ALA A 41 47.82 -64.06 58.89
N ALA A 42 48.23 -65.23 59.43
CA ALA A 42 48.73 -66.35 58.63
C ALA A 42 48.04 -67.72 58.89
N ALA A 43 46.98 -67.76 59.71
CA ALA A 43 46.16 -68.96 59.90
C ALA A 43 44.88 -68.93 59.04
N THR A 44 44.34 -70.11 58.70
CA THR A 44 43.08 -70.25 57.94
C THR A 44 42.05 -70.98 58.78
N THR A 45 40.83 -70.44 58.86
CA THR A 45 39.70 -71.08 59.55
C THR A 45 38.62 -71.47 58.55
N ASN A 46 38.25 -72.75 58.47
CA ASN A 46 37.28 -73.27 57.51
C ASN A 46 36.06 -73.90 58.20
N LEU A 47 34.86 -73.37 57.98
CA LEU A 47 33.61 -74.00 58.39
C LEU A 47 32.87 -74.51 57.15
N SER A 48 32.40 -75.75 57.17
CA SER A 48 31.68 -76.33 56.04
C SER A 48 30.49 -77.20 56.47
N GLY A 49 29.29 -76.98 55.92
CA GLY A 49 28.11 -77.78 56.25
C GLY A 49 27.65 -77.62 57.70
N VAL A 50 27.68 -76.41 58.24
CA VAL A 50 27.36 -76.15 59.66
C VAL A 50 25.97 -75.53 59.78
N ALA A 51 25.11 -76.15 60.58
CA ALA A 51 23.79 -75.60 60.94
C ALA A 51 23.83 -75.00 62.35
N ILE A 52 23.35 -73.77 62.53
CA ILE A 52 23.39 -73.01 63.79
C ILE A 52 21.97 -72.56 64.15
N SER A 53 21.51 -72.81 65.37
CA SER A 53 20.18 -72.36 65.79
C SER A 53 20.04 -71.86 67.23
N ALA A 54 19.14 -70.88 67.43
CA ALA A 54 18.70 -70.36 68.74
C ALA A 54 19.77 -69.60 69.58
N PHE A 55 20.49 -68.67 68.95
CA PHE A 55 21.56 -67.86 69.57
C PHE A 55 21.28 -66.34 69.53
N THR A 56 21.99 -65.54 70.33
CA THR A 56 22.02 -64.08 70.17
C THR A 56 22.85 -63.67 68.96
N THR A 57 23.94 -64.37 68.67
CA THR A 57 24.70 -64.20 67.42
C THR A 57 25.00 -65.58 66.87
N GLY A 58 24.55 -65.90 65.66
CA GLY A 58 24.79 -67.20 65.04
C GLY A 58 26.29 -67.45 64.87
N LEU A 59 26.95 -66.57 64.11
CA LEU A 59 28.38 -66.63 63.85
C LEU A 59 29.03 -65.26 64.01
N LEU A 60 30.04 -65.17 64.87
CA LEU A 60 30.79 -63.96 65.19
C LEU A 60 32.25 -64.11 64.76
N VAL A 61 32.69 -63.36 63.77
CA VAL A 61 34.10 -63.17 63.38
C VAL A 61 34.51 -61.80 63.89
N GLN A 62 35.40 -61.71 64.87
CA GLN A 62 35.75 -60.44 65.51
C GLN A 62 37.26 -60.27 65.64
N ASN A 63 37.76 -59.08 65.24
CA ASN A 63 39.18 -58.68 65.30
C ASN A 63 40.08 -59.79 64.74
N ASN A 64 39.72 -60.26 63.55
CA ASN A 64 40.29 -61.45 62.97
C ASN A 64 41.19 -61.10 61.79
N ASP A 65 42.49 -61.29 61.96
CA ASP A 65 43.52 -61.11 60.92
C ASP A 65 43.61 -62.33 59.97
N ASN A 66 42.90 -63.43 60.27
CA ASN A 66 42.95 -64.66 59.46
C ASN A 66 42.11 -64.56 58.18
N ALA A 67 42.41 -65.44 57.22
CA ALA A 67 41.45 -65.82 56.20
C ALA A 67 40.42 -66.82 56.77
N VAL A 68 39.15 -66.42 56.83
CA VAL A 68 38.02 -67.26 57.26
C VAL A 68 37.21 -67.66 56.04
N SER A 69 36.95 -68.96 55.87
CA SER A 69 36.08 -69.50 54.83
C SER A 69 34.90 -70.23 55.44
N LEU A 70 33.69 -69.85 55.04
CA LEU A 70 32.42 -70.42 55.43
C LEU A 70 31.76 -71.02 54.19
N THR A 71 31.38 -72.30 54.23
CA THR A 71 30.78 -72.99 53.08
C THR A 71 29.53 -73.78 53.48
N ASN A 72 28.39 -73.56 52.82
CA ASN A 72 27.11 -74.25 53.13
C ASN A 72 26.74 -74.12 54.62
N ILE A 73 26.63 -72.88 55.10
CA ILE A 73 26.22 -72.57 56.48
C ILE A 73 24.73 -72.28 56.50
N ASP A 74 24.04 -72.80 57.51
CA ASP A 74 22.61 -72.59 57.74
C ASP A 74 22.43 -71.99 59.15
N ILE A 75 21.74 -70.86 59.27
CA ILE A 75 21.51 -70.16 60.54
C ILE A 75 20.01 -69.88 60.70
N ASN A 76 19.41 -70.33 61.81
CA ASN A 76 17.99 -70.13 62.09
C ASN A 76 17.74 -69.69 63.55
N GLN A 77 16.77 -68.79 63.78
CA GLN A 77 16.37 -68.30 65.12
C GLN A 77 17.51 -67.59 65.86
N ALA A 78 18.27 -66.72 65.19
CA ALA A 78 19.33 -65.93 65.83
C ALA A 78 18.87 -64.48 66.07
N VAL A 79 19.48 -63.71 66.99
CA VAL A 79 19.26 -62.24 66.97
C VAL A 79 20.04 -61.64 65.78
N PHE A 80 21.34 -61.91 65.68
CA PHE A 80 22.19 -61.63 64.52
C PHE A 80 22.58 -62.93 63.80
N GLY A 81 22.56 -62.96 62.47
CA GLY A 81 23.00 -64.12 61.69
C GLY A 81 24.52 -64.29 61.72
N VAL A 82 25.22 -63.54 60.86
CA VAL A 82 26.68 -63.45 60.79
C VAL A 82 27.12 -62.03 61.14
N PHE A 83 28.02 -61.87 62.12
CA PHE A 83 28.71 -60.61 62.40
C PHE A 83 30.20 -60.76 62.10
N GLY A 84 30.74 -59.95 61.19
CA GLY A 84 32.16 -59.93 60.83
C GLY A 84 32.80 -58.58 61.08
N SER A 85 33.87 -58.51 61.87
CA SER A 85 34.67 -57.29 62.04
C SER A 85 36.17 -57.54 62.03
N ASP A 86 36.91 -56.58 61.48
CA ASP A 86 38.38 -56.51 61.51
C ASP A 86 38.82 -55.12 62.02
N ASP A 87 39.99 -55.06 62.66
CA ASP A 87 40.55 -53.86 63.30
C ASP A 87 41.73 -53.24 62.52
N ASN A 88 42.34 -53.96 61.56
CA ASN A 88 43.58 -53.53 60.90
C ASN A 88 43.70 -53.83 59.39
N ALA A 89 42.62 -54.29 58.74
CA ALA A 89 42.52 -54.53 57.30
C ALA A 89 43.40 -55.68 56.74
N THR A 90 43.83 -56.61 57.59
CA THR A 90 44.59 -57.80 57.14
C THR A 90 43.75 -59.07 57.08
N GLY A 91 42.59 -59.08 57.74
CA GLY A 91 41.65 -60.19 57.76
C GLY A 91 40.75 -60.30 56.54
N SER A 92 40.27 -61.51 56.23
CA SER A 92 39.25 -61.71 55.20
C SER A 92 38.20 -62.73 55.59
N LEU A 93 36.96 -62.51 55.13
CA LEU A 93 35.82 -63.40 55.31
C LEU A 93 35.23 -63.82 53.97
N THR A 94 35.36 -65.10 53.62
CA THR A 94 34.74 -65.70 52.44
C THR A 94 33.54 -66.55 52.86
N ILE A 95 32.39 -66.34 52.25
CA ILE A 95 31.14 -67.07 52.49
C ILE A 95 30.65 -67.63 51.15
N THR A 96 30.39 -68.94 51.09
CA THR A 96 29.90 -69.62 49.88
C THR A 96 28.77 -70.58 50.23
N GLY A 97 27.53 -70.27 49.87
CA GLY A 97 26.36 -71.04 50.31
C GLY A 97 26.01 -70.70 51.75
N LEU A 98 25.26 -69.63 51.98
CA LEU A 98 24.75 -69.27 53.31
C LEU A 98 23.23 -69.19 53.24
N THR A 99 22.53 -69.78 54.21
CA THR A 99 21.09 -69.62 54.42
C THR A 99 20.87 -69.02 55.80
N VAL A 100 20.11 -67.92 55.89
CA VAL A 100 19.76 -67.27 57.16
C VAL A 100 18.26 -67.03 57.25
N ASP A 101 17.64 -67.52 58.33
CA ASP A 101 16.20 -67.38 58.59
C ASP A 101 15.91 -66.96 60.04
N ASN A 102 14.75 -66.31 60.24
CA ASN A 102 14.21 -65.97 61.55
C ASN A 102 15.19 -65.18 62.44
N THR A 103 15.78 -64.10 61.91
CA THR A 103 16.60 -63.19 62.71
C THR A 103 15.84 -61.93 63.11
N THR A 104 16.08 -61.46 64.34
CA THR A 104 15.46 -60.21 64.85
C THR A 104 16.27 -58.95 64.54
N ASP A 105 17.45 -59.11 63.94
CA ASP A 105 18.38 -58.08 63.49
C ASP A 105 19.01 -58.54 62.15
N ASP A 106 20.09 -57.90 61.71
CA ASP A 106 20.72 -58.16 60.40
C ASP A 106 21.13 -59.63 60.19
N ALA A 107 20.90 -60.15 58.98
CA ALA A 107 21.31 -61.50 58.61
C ALA A 107 22.84 -61.60 58.42
N VAL A 108 23.44 -60.61 57.76
CA VAL A 108 24.90 -60.46 57.66
C VAL A 108 25.30 -59.02 57.95
N GLN A 109 25.99 -58.80 59.07
CA GLN A 109 26.55 -57.51 59.44
C GLN A 109 28.07 -57.57 59.36
N LEU A 110 28.67 -56.64 58.62
CA LEU A 110 30.10 -56.54 58.39
C LEU A 110 30.61 -55.17 58.81
N GLN A 111 31.81 -55.11 59.37
CA GLN A 111 32.43 -53.88 59.80
C GLN A 111 33.94 -53.87 59.51
N ASN A 112 34.40 -52.92 58.69
CA ASN A 112 35.83 -52.71 58.39
C ASN A 112 36.59 -54.00 58.02
N ILE A 113 36.01 -54.88 57.20
CA ILE A 113 36.59 -56.19 56.87
C ILE A 113 36.55 -56.46 55.37
N ILE A 114 37.56 -57.13 54.82
CA ILE A 114 37.52 -57.62 53.44
C ILE A 114 36.60 -58.85 53.39
N ALA A 115 35.58 -58.84 52.54
CA ALA A 115 34.62 -59.93 52.47
C ALA A 115 34.23 -60.34 51.05
N SER A 116 33.95 -61.63 50.86
CA SER A 116 33.39 -62.20 49.64
C SER A 116 32.21 -63.10 49.99
N LEU A 117 31.04 -62.84 49.42
CA LEU A 117 29.78 -63.54 49.67
C LEU A 117 29.30 -64.13 48.35
N THR A 118 29.04 -65.43 48.32
CA THR A 118 28.57 -66.12 47.11
C THR A 118 27.44 -67.09 47.44
N ASN A 119 26.36 -67.09 46.66
CA ASN A 119 25.19 -67.95 46.86
C ASN A 119 24.60 -67.79 48.28
N VAL A 120 24.21 -66.58 48.64
CA VAL A 120 23.60 -66.26 49.94
C VAL A 120 22.10 -66.14 49.80
N THR A 121 21.37 -66.91 50.61
CA THR A 121 19.91 -66.91 50.70
C THR A 121 19.49 -66.37 52.07
N VAL A 122 18.56 -65.41 52.10
CA VAL A 122 18.05 -64.82 53.35
C VAL A 122 16.52 -64.80 53.31
N GLY A 123 15.88 -65.27 54.38
CA GLY A 123 14.43 -65.32 54.50
C GLY A 123 13.82 -66.32 53.51
N ALA A 124 14.31 -67.56 53.49
CA ALA A 124 13.74 -68.63 52.68
C ALA A 124 12.53 -69.30 53.34
N ASP A 125 12.58 -69.49 54.66
CA ASP A 125 11.54 -70.19 55.43
C ASP A 125 10.78 -69.26 56.38
N VAL A 126 11.48 -68.35 57.05
CA VAL A 126 10.91 -67.43 58.05
C VAL A 126 11.60 -66.08 57.96
N ALA A 127 10.80 -65.02 57.95
CA ALA A 127 11.26 -63.65 57.77
C ALA A 127 12.37 -63.20 58.74
N VAL A 128 13.28 -62.39 58.22
CA VAL A 128 14.29 -61.63 58.96
C VAL A 128 13.76 -60.21 59.19
N THR A 129 13.91 -59.63 60.37
CA THR A 129 13.40 -58.26 60.63
C THR A 129 14.41 -57.14 60.30
N GLY A 130 15.72 -57.42 60.33
CA GLY A 130 16.79 -56.46 60.01
C GLY A 130 17.16 -56.39 58.53
N ASP A 131 18.33 -55.84 58.22
CA ASP A 131 18.88 -55.82 56.85
C ASP A 131 19.41 -57.23 56.47
N ALA A 132 19.31 -57.63 55.20
CA ALA A 132 19.90 -58.89 54.77
C ALA A 132 21.43 -58.82 54.77
N ILE A 133 22.01 -57.72 54.28
CA ILE A 133 23.45 -57.43 54.36
C ILE A 133 23.65 -55.97 54.76
N GLN A 134 24.28 -55.72 55.91
CA GLN A 134 24.78 -54.42 56.30
C GLN A 134 26.32 -54.41 56.31
N TYR A 135 26.93 -53.40 55.68
CA TYR A 135 28.38 -53.17 55.71
C TYR A 135 28.70 -51.78 56.23
N ASN A 136 29.36 -51.70 57.38
CA ASN A 136 29.77 -50.45 58.02
C ASN A 136 31.29 -50.22 57.84
N HIS A 137 31.69 -49.02 57.42
CA HIS A 137 33.10 -48.63 57.33
C HIS A 137 33.37 -47.29 58.02
N THR A 138 34.42 -47.26 58.84
CA THR A 138 34.78 -46.14 59.72
C THR A 138 36.29 -45.87 59.81
N THR A 139 37.12 -46.57 59.02
CA THR A 139 38.59 -46.58 59.18
C THR A 139 39.32 -45.92 57.99
N ASN A 140 40.62 -45.66 58.15
CA ASN A 140 41.45 -45.09 57.08
C ASN A 140 41.99 -46.15 56.09
N ALA A 141 41.73 -47.45 56.34
CA ALA A 141 42.20 -48.54 55.50
C ALA A 141 41.19 -48.89 54.40
N ALA A 142 41.72 -49.29 53.23
CA ALA A 142 40.90 -49.68 52.10
C ALA A 142 40.38 -51.12 52.26
N HIS A 143 39.13 -51.35 51.84
CA HIS A 143 38.48 -52.67 51.95
C HIS A 143 37.70 -53.01 50.69
N THR A 144 37.52 -54.30 50.45
CA THR A 144 36.71 -54.81 49.34
C THR A 144 35.61 -55.74 49.84
N LEU A 145 34.39 -55.52 49.35
CA LEU A 145 33.23 -56.40 49.51
C LEU A 145 32.83 -56.91 48.13
N SER A 146 32.87 -58.23 47.93
CA SER A 146 32.39 -58.86 46.70
C SER A 146 31.17 -59.72 47.00
N ILE A 147 30.11 -59.56 46.23
CA ILE A 147 28.83 -60.24 46.40
C ILE A 147 28.43 -60.86 45.07
N ALA A 148 28.01 -62.13 45.07
CA ALA A 148 27.50 -62.81 43.89
C ALA A 148 26.43 -63.84 44.22
N GLY A 149 25.33 -63.89 43.47
CA GLY A 149 24.33 -64.94 43.66
C GLY A 149 23.50 -64.75 44.94
N LEU A 150 22.80 -63.63 45.07
CA LEU A 150 21.88 -63.42 46.20
C LEU A 150 20.46 -63.93 45.89
N THR A 151 19.81 -64.51 46.89
CA THR A 151 18.37 -64.78 46.89
C THR A 151 17.78 -64.30 48.22
N ILE A 152 17.25 -63.09 48.23
CA ILE A 152 16.61 -62.47 49.40
C ILE A 152 15.12 -62.41 49.12
N GLY A 153 14.33 -63.10 49.94
CA GLY A 153 12.89 -63.30 49.73
C GLY A 153 12.60 -64.35 48.66
N SER A 154 12.67 -65.63 49.06
CA SER A 154 12.70 -66.75 48.09
C SER A 154 11.34 -67.16 47.54
N ASP A 155 10.25 -66.67 48.14
CA ASP A 155 8.88 -66.90 47.67
C ASP A 155 8.36 -65.80 46.72
N GLY A 156 9.17 -64.76 46.50
CA GLY A 156 8.89 -63.64 45.61
C GLY A 156 8.07 -62.51 46.26
N ASP A 157 7.95 -62.47 47.60
CA ASP A 157 7.36 -61.36 48.34
C ASP A 157 8.39 -60.51 49.10
N THR A 158 7.98 -59.31 49.55
CA THR A 158 8.86 -58.36 50.25
C THR A 158 8.91 -58.55 51.78
N ASN A 159 8.11 -59.45 52.34
CA ASN A 159 7.93 -59.60 53.79
C ASN A 159 9.00 -60.51 54.42
N ASP A 160 9.70 -61.29 53.60
CA ASP A 160 10.79 -62.18 54.02
C ASP A 160 11.99 -61.43 54.64
N VAL A 161 12.18 -60.15 54.30
CA VAL A 161 13.16 -59.28 54.95
C VAL A 161 12.55 -57.92 55.26
N GLY A 162 12.38 -57.61 56.54
CA GLY A 162 11.77 -56.37 57.04
C GLY A 162 12.63 -55.12 56.88
N GLY A 163 13.97 -55.26 56.83
CA GLY A 163 14.93 -54.18 56.59
C GLY A 163 15.29 -54.02 55.11
N ARG A 164 16.51 -53.56 54.84
CA ARG A 164 17.07 -53.39 53.48
C ARG A 164 17.73 -54.66 52.98
N GLY A 165 17.82 -54.82 51.67
CA GLY A 165 18.55 -55.93 51.06
C GLY A 165 20.05 -55.79 51.30
N ILE A 166 20.64 -54.73 50.75
CA ILE A 166 22.04 -54.40 50.92
C ILE A 166 22.13 -52.96 51.41
N PHE A 167 22.74 -52.73 52.56
CA PHE A 167 23.04 -51.41 53.09
C PHE A 167 24.53 -51.21 53.29
N ILE A 168 25.11 -50.27 52.54
CA ILE A 168 26.52 -49.87 52.66
C ILE A 168 26.60 -48.50 53.33
N ASN A 169 27.25 -48.43 54.49
CA ASN A 169 27.36 -47.24 55.30
C ASN A 169 28.84 -46.88 55.55
N GLN A 170 29.33 -45.88 54.83
CA GLN A 170 30.66 -45.33 55.00
C GLN A 170 30.60 -44.03 55.81
N SER A 171 30.49 -44.17 57.13
CA SER A 171 30.17 -43.06 58.02
C SER A 171 31.39 -42.24 58.49
N ALA A 172 32.62 -42.74 58.34
CA ALA A 172 33.86 -42.03 58.67
C ALA A 172 35.10 -42.67 58.01
N GLY A 173 36.22 -41.95 57.98
CA GLY A 173 37.55 -42.50 57.67
C GLY A 173 38.01 -42.32 56.22
N SER A 174 39.33 -42.17 56.03
CA SER A 174 39.92 -41.81 54.73
C SER A 174 40.18 -43.00 53.79
N GLY A 175 39.70 -44.21 54.09
CA GLY A 175 39.94 -45.42 53.29
C GLY A 175 38.93 -45.60 52.15
N THR A 176 39.36 -46.13 51.01
CA THR A 176 38.45 -46.46 49.89
C THR A 176 37.74 -47.79 50.14
N VAL A 177 36.42 -47.82 50.00
CA VAL A 177 35.64 -49.07 50.05
C VAL A 177 35.25 -49.44 48.63
N THR A 178 35.57 -50.65 48.18
CA THR A 178 35.14 -51.16 46.86
C THR A 178 34.09 -52.25 47.05
N VAL A 179 32.89 -52.03 46.54
CA VAL A 179 31.77 -52.98 46.58
C VAL A 179 31.46 -53.45 45.17
N SER A 180 31.45 -54.76 44.95
CA SER A 180 31.07 -55.38 43.68
C SER A 180 29.90 -56.34 43.88
N LEU A 181 28.85 -56.16 43.08
CA LEU A 181 27.71 -57.07 42.96
C LEU A 181 27.74 -57.70 41.57
N SER A 182 27.70 -59.04 41.50
CA SER A 182 27.79 -59.79 40.25
C SER A 182 26.90 -61.04 40.27
N GLY A 183 26.86 -61.82 39.19
CA GLY A 183 26.01 -63.02 39.11
C GLY A 183 24.51 -62.69 39.00
N ALA A 184 23.66 -63.65 39.38
CA ALA A 184 22.20 -63.47 39.39
C ALA A 184 21.73 -63.19 40.82
N ASN A 185 21.18 -62.00 41.07
CA ASN A 185 20.75 -61.55 42.37
C ASN A 185 19.25 -61.26 42.33
N GLU A 186 18.52 -61.79 43.30
CA GLU A 186 17.09 -61.59 43.50
C GLU A 186 16.92 -60.99 44.90
N ILE A 187 16.40 -59.76 44.99
CA ILE A 187 16.39 -58.96 46.21
C ILE A 187 14.99 -58.38 46.43
N HIS A 188 14.19 -59.07 47.25
CA HIS A 188 12.85 -58.63 47.66
C HIS A 188 12.86 -58.30 49.15
N THR A 189 12.64 -57.03 49.49
CA THR A 189 12.70 -56.55 50.87
C THR A 189 11.59 -55.56 51.17
N THR A 190 11.19 -55.44 52.44
CA THR A 190 10.23 -54.41 52.87
C THR A 190 10.90 -53.04 52.80
N GLY A 191 12.17 -52.90 53.17
CA GLY A 191 12.98 -51.70 52.95
C GLY A 191 13.55 -51.61 51.53
N ARG A 192 14.53 -50.72 51.32
CA ARG A 192 15.22 -50.59 50.03
C ARG A 192 16.04 -51.84 49.70
N ALA A 193 16.02 -52.29 48.45
CA ALA A 193 16.80 -53.43 48.01
C ALA A 193 18.31 -53.15 48.06
N ILE A 194 18.74 -51.96 47.64
CA ILE A 194 20.14 -51.51 47.72
C ILE A 194 20.17 -50.07 48.20
N GLU A 195 20.94 -49.79 49.24
CA GLU A 195 21.18 -48.44 49.74
C GLU A 195 22.66 -48.21 50.03
N THR A 196 23.20 -47.08 49.58
CA THR A 196 24.51 -46.58 50.01
C THR A 196 24.37 -45.24 50.70
N VAL A 197 25.19 -45.00 51.73
CA VAL A 197 25.35 -43.71 52.38
C VAL A 197 26.83 -43.50 52.69
N THR A 198 27.34 -42.32 52.40
CA THR A 198 28.71 -41.88 52.73
C THR A 198 28.65 -40.59 53.56
N ALA A 199 29.77 -40.21 54.17
CA ALA A 199 29.95 -38.90 54.80
C ALA A 199 31.01 -38.09 54.04
N ALA A 200 30.88 -36.76 53.94
CA ALA A 200 31.86 -35.89 53.26
C ALA A 200 33.27 -35.94 53.89
N THR A 201 33.39 -36.38 55.14
CA THR A 201 34.66 -36.61 55.84
C THR A 201 35.25 -38.00 55.59
N ALA A 202 34.48 -38.90 54.97
CA ALA A 202 34.96 -40.17 54.45
C ALA A 202 35.60 -39.96 53.06
N ASN A 203 36.41 -40.94 52.61
CA ASN A 203 37.04 -40.88 51.29
C ASN A 203 36.06 -41.31 50.17
N ILE A 204 36.32 -42.41 49.47
CA ILE A 204 35.54 -42.83 48.30
C ILE A 204 34.91 -44.21 48.52
N LEU A 205 33.61 -44.34 48.25
CA LEU A 205 32.92 -45.61 48.02
C LEU A 205 32.87 -45.88 46.52
N ARG A 206 33.47 -46.99 46.05
CA ARG A 206 33.34 -47.48 44.67
C ARG A 206 32.29 -48.57 44.62
N LEU A 207 31.23 -48.40 43.84
CA LEU A 207 30.16 -49.38 43.65
C LEU A 207 30.13 -49.87 42.20
N GLY A 208 30.25 -51.18 42.00
CA GLY A 208 30.05 -51.83 40.71
C GLY A 208 28.94 -52.87 40.78
N VAL A 209 27.92 -52.73 39.95
CA VAL A 209 26.85 -53.72 39.76
C VAL A 209 26.93 -54.28 38.34
N SER A 210 26.98 -55.60 38.25
CA SER A 210 27.10 -56.39 37.02
C SER A 210 26.29 -57.67 37.12
N GLY A 211 26.11 -58.37 36.00
CA GLY A 211 25.26 -59.58 35.95
C GLY A 211 23.79 -59.21 35.84
N THR A 212 22.91 -59.90 36.57
CA THR A 212 21.47 -59.62 36.62
C THR A 212 21.03 -59.40 38.05
N THR A 213 20.39 -58.26 38.34
CA THR A 213 19.84 -57.95 39.67
C THR A 213 18.38 -57.58 39.55
N THR A 214 17.50 -58.38 40.15
CA THR A 214 16.07 -58.08 40.31
C THR A 214 15.86 -57.51 41.71
N ALA A 215 15.24 -56.35 41.81
CA ALA A 215 15.09 -55.59 43.05
C ALA A 215 13.64 -55.19 43.29
N GLU A 216 13.14 -55.36 44.52
CA GLU A 216 11.80 -54.98 44.93
C GLU A 216 11.80 -54.40 46.35
N SER A 217 11.03 -53.33 46.58
CA SER A 217 10.83 -52.71 47.89
C SER A 217 9.34 -52.70 48.26
N GLY A 218 9.03 -53.13 49.49
CA GLY A 218 7.69 -53.05 50.09
C GLY A 218 7.37 -51.70 50.73
N SER A 219 8.30 -50.75 50.73
CA SER A 219 8.15 -49.41 51.32
C SER A 219 8.24 -48.31 50.28
N ALA A 220 7.57 -47.19 50.55
CA ALA A 220 7.62 -45.99 49.71
C ALA A 220 9.03 -45.39 49.63
N GLY A 221 9.38 -44.83 48.47
CA GLY A 221 10.71 -44.30 48.15
C GLY A 221 11.49 -45.21 47.18
N ALA A 222 12.65 -44.76 46.69
CA ALA A 222 13.42 -45.52 45.70
C ALA A 222 13.79 -46.95 46.18
N THR A 223 13.57 -47.96 45.34
CA THR A 223 13.95 -49.35 45.61
C THR A 223 15.47 -49.51 45.64
N VAL A 224 16.19 -48.78 44.78
CA VAL A 224 17.66 -48.66 44.82
C VAL A 224 18.03 -47.20 45.03
N ALA A 225 18.80 -46.92 46.07
CA ALA A 225 19.28 -45.57 46.38
C ALA A 225 20.81 -45.58 46.56
N VAL A 226 21.53 -45.08 45.56
CA VAL A 226 22.96 -44.89 45.62
C VAL A 226 23.21 -43.44 46.01
N ASN A 227 23.42 -43.20 47.31
CA ASN A 227 23.67 -41.86 47.81
C ASN A 227 25.15 -41.66 48.09
N GLY A 228 25.62 -40.46 47.80
CA GLY A 228 26.87 -39.90 48.26
C GLY A 228 26.70 -38.48 48.80
N ASP A 229 27.80 -37.92 49.29
CA ASP A 229 27.96 -36.51 49.59
C ASP A 229 28.77 -35.79 48.49
N SER A 230 28.37 -34.55 48.20
CA SER A 230 29.08 -33.64 47.30
C SER A 230 30.39 -33.15 47.92
N ILE A 231 31.53 -33.42 47.26
CA ILE A 231 32.86 -32.95 47.69
C ILE A 231 33.22 -31.65 46.94
N SER A 232 32.99 -31.62 45.64
CA SER A 232 33.23 -30.47 44.76
C SER A 232 32.38 -30.58 43.49
N ALA A 233 32.39 -29.56 42.63
CA ALA A 233 31.67 -29.57 41.36
C ALA A 233 32.10 -30.70 40.39
N THR A 234 33.27 -31.31 40.62
CA THR A 234 33.82 -32.37 39.77
C THR A 234 34.01 -33.69 40.52
N GLN A 235 33.57 -33.81 41.78
CA GLN A 235 33.71 -35.06 42.51
C GLN A 235 32.67 -35.23 43.62
N ASN A 236 32.11 -36.43 43.68
CA ASN A 236 31.27 -36.91 44.77
C ASN A 236 31.93 -38.10 45.49
N SER A 237 31.54 -38.35 46.75
CA SER A 237 32.13 -39.41 47.61
C SER A 237 31.72 -40.83 47.23
N THR A 238 30.68 -41.01 46.42
CA THR A 238 30.32 -42.30 45.83
C THR A 238 30.64 -42.30 44.34
N VAL A 239 31.44 -43.28 43.90
CA VAL A 239 31.81 -43.52 42.51
C VAL A 239 31.13 -44.80 42.02
N VAL A 240 30.30 -44.71 40.99
CA VAL A 240 29.69 -45.88 40.34
C VAL A 240 30.55 -46.28 39.16
N THR A 241 31.03 -47.52 39.16
CA THR A 241 31.93 -48.07 38.13
C THR A 241 31.21 -48.98 37.14
N GLY A 242 29.95 -49.27 37.39
CA GLY A 242 29.12 -50.19 36.62
C GLY A 242 27.73 -50.31 37.25
N PHE A 243 26.69 -50.34 36.43
CA PHE A 243 25.32 -50.51 36.91
C PHE A 243 24.45 -51.28 35.91
N SER A 244 24.93 -52.47 35.52
CA SER A 244 24.31 -53.23 34.42
C SER A 244 23.39 -54.36 34.88
N GLY A 245 22.34 -54.60 34.07
CA GLY A 245 21.41 -55.72 34.24
C GLY A 245 20.46 -55.61 35.43
N VAL A 246 20.08 -54.39 35.79
CA VAL A 246 19.16 -54.12 36.92
C VAL A 246 17.71 -54.08 36.44
N THR A 247 16.83 -54.79 37.15
CA THR A 247 15.37 -54.75 36.99
C THR A 247 14.72 -54.40 38.32
N VAL A 248 13.92 -53.32 38.36
CA VAL A 248 13.13 -52.96 39.55
C VAL A 248 11.68 -53.38 39.37
N ILE A 249 11.14 -54.18 40.30
CA ILE A 249 9.77 -54.69 40.27
C ILE A 249 8.77 -53.58 40.62
N GLY A 250 7.72 -53.46 39.81
CA GLY A 250 6.64 -52.49 40.00
C GLY A 250 5.48 -53.11 40.77
N ASN A 251 5.53 -53.03 42.10
CA ASN A 251 4.51 -53.56 43.00
C ASN A 251 3.49 -52.51 43.50
N GLY A 252 3.54 -51.29 42.96
CA GLY A 252 2.66 -50.18 43.33
C GLY A 252 2.98 -49.50 44.66
N THR A 253 4.04 -49.90 45.38
CA THR A 253 4.45 -49.32 46.67
C THR A 253 5.87 -48.74 46.64
N GLY A 254 6.85 -49.54 46.19
CA GLY A 254 8.23 -49.11 46.03
C GLY A 254 8.44 -48.24 44.79
N GLY A 255 9.40 -47.32 44.86
CA GLY A 255 9.84 -46.45 43.77
C GLY A 255 10.96 -47.07 42.92
N GLY A 256 11.56 -46.29 42.01
CA GLY A 256 12.58 -46.79 41.12
C GLY A 256 14.02 -46.66 41.66
N VAL A 257 14.92 -46.05 40.88
CA VAL A 257 16.35 -45.92 41.16
C VAL A 257 16.73 -44.45 41.37
N LEU A 258 17.47 -44.16 42.45
CA LEU A 258 18.02 -42.85 42.77
C LEU A 258 19.55 -42.90 42.79
N PHE A 259 20.18 -41.98 42.06
CA PHE A 259 21.58 -41.60 42.20
C PHE A 259 21.63 -40.17 42.72
N ASP A 260 22.12 -39.98 43.94
CA ASP A 260 22.18 -38.66 44.59
C ASP A 260 23.63 -38.33 44.98
N ASN A 261 24.18 -37.28 44.39
CA ASN A 261 25.59 -36.89 44.47
C ASN A 261 26.52 -38.09 44.20
N VAL A 262 26.51 -38.58 42.96
CA VAL A 262 27.32 -39.72 42.49
C VAL A 262 28.25 -39.30 41.36
N THR A 263 29.45 -39.87 41.30
CA THR A 263 30.36 -39.75 40.15
C THR A 263 30.29 -41.06 39.35
N PHE A 264 30.02 -40.99 38.05
CA PHE A 264 30.10 -42.15 37.14
C PHE A 264 31.48 -42.19 36.50
N ASP A 265 32.22 -43.27 36.79
CA ASP A 265 33.57 -43.46 36.27
C ASP A 265 33.90 -44.95 36.18
N ALA A 266 33.95 -45.45 34.94
CA ALA A 266 34.33 -46.83 34.65
C ALA A 266 35.83 -47.11 34.91
N ASP A 267 36.69 -46.09 34.94
CA ASP A 267 38.11 -46.26 35.25
C ASP A 267 38.29 -46.52 36.75
N THR A 268 38.86 -47.68 37.05
CA THR A 268 39.17 -48.13 38.41
C THR A 268 40.47 -47.59 38.99
N THR A 269 41.28 -46.90 38.17
CA THR A 269 42.65 -46.53 38.48
C THR A 269 42.85 -45.04 38.76
N VAL A 270 42.07 -44.16 38.14
CA VAL A 270 42.07 -42.71 38.35
C VAL A 270 40.62 -42.26 38.41
N ILE A 271 40.27 -41.35 39.33
CA ILE A 271 38.96 -40.70 39.31
C ILE A 271 39.06 -39.52 38.34
N GLY A 272 38.56 -39.72 37.13
CA GLY A 272 38.60 -38.78 36.02
C GLY A 272 37.26 -38.07 35.84
N THR A 273 37.32 -36.81 35.43
CA THR A 273 36.14 -35.94 35.25
C THR A 273 36.08 -35.39 33.82
N THR A 274 36.86 -35.95 32.90
CA THR A 274 37.04 -35.40 31.55
C THR A 274 36.82 -36.49 30.50
N ALA A 275 35.55 -36.70 30.13
CA ALA A 275 35.01 -37.13 28.83
C ALA A 275 35.88 -38.00 27.90
N ALA A 276 36.72 -38.88 28.42
CA ALA A 276 37.38 -39.91 27.63
C ALA A 276 36.42 -41.10 27.55
N SER A 277 36.33 -41.76 26.39
CA SER A 277 35.49 -42.96 26.23
C SER A 277 35.86 -44.11 27.19
N SER A 278 37.00 -44.02 27.88
CA SER A 278 37.41 -44.93 28.96
C SER A 278 36.62 -44.76 30.26
N ASP A 279 35.99 -43.60 30.47
CA ASP A 279 35.40 -43.21 31.76
C ASP A 279 33.87 -43.45 31.76
N GLN A 280 33.26 -43.68 30.59
CA GLN A 280 31.81 -43.90 30.43
C GLN A 280 31.33 -45.18 31.12
N VAL A 281 30.27 -45.05 31.94
CA VAL A 281 29.62 -46.19 32.61
C VAL A 281 28.45 -46.71 31.78
N ALA A 282 28.58 -47.93 31.26
CA ALA A 282 27.51 -48.59 30.50
C ALA A 282 26.54 -49.35 31.43
N PHE A 283 25.26 -48.98 31.40
CA PHE A 283 24.19 -49.63 32.17
C PHE A 283 23.60 -50.83 31.41
N GLY A 284 23.82 -50.96 30.10
CA GLY A 284 23.12 -51.97 29.31
C GLY A 284 21.60 -51.73 29.34
N ALA A 285 20.80 -52.79 29.53
CA ALA A 285 19.34 -52.66 29.62
C ALA A 285 18.92 -52.41 31.08
N LEU A 286 18.11 -51.38 31.28
CA LEU A 286 17.55 -51.01 32.59
C LEU A 286 16.01 -51.02 32.50
N GLN A 287 15.39 -51.82 33.36
CA GLN A 287 13.93 -51.98 33.44
C GLN A 287 13.42 -51.54 34.82
N ILE A 288 12.53 -50.56 34.88
CA ILE A 288 11.93 -50.05 36.13
C ILE A 288 10.41 -50.13 36.01
N GLY A 289 9.76 -50.95 36.82
CA GLY A 289 8.39 -51.41 36.55
C GLY A 289 8.35 -52.36 35.34
N GLN A 290 7.27 -53.11 35.14
CA GLN A 290 7.21 -54.14 34.09
C GLN A 290 6.23 -53.79 32.97
N SER A 291 5.16 -53.08 33.30
CA SER A 291 4.10 -52.74 32.34
C SER A 291 3.18 -51.65 32.90
N THR A 292 2.18 -51.26 32.12
CA THR A 292 1.10 -50.36 32.56
C THR A 292 0.30 -50.90 33.75
N SER A 293 0.34 -52.21 34.01
CA SER A 293 -0.32 -52.87 35.16
C SER A 293 0.62 -53.19 36.32
N ALA A 294 1.92 -52.89 36.19
CA ALA A 294 2.96 -53.20 37.17
C ALA A 294 3.97 -52.06 37.23
N ARG A 295 3.58 -50.98 37.93
CA ARG A 295 4.32 -49.71 38.02
C ARG A 295 5.03 -49.58 39.35
N VAL A 296 6.15 -48.86 39.37
CA VAL A 296 6.73 -48.34 40.62
C VAL A 296 5.98 -47.06 41.04
N LEU A 297 5.98 -46.73 42.34
CA LEU A 297 5.36 -45.52 42.90
C LEU A 297 6.42 -44.43 43.14
N GLY A 298 6.17 -43.22 42.64
CA GLY A 298 7.12 -42.10 42.68
C GLY A 298 8.06 -42.09 41.49
N ASN A 299 9.26 -41.52 41.65
CA ASN A 299 10.21 -41.36 40.55
C ASN A 299 10.69 -42.72 40.00
N GLY A 300 10.87 -42.77 38.68
CA GLY A 300 11.43 -43.92 37.97
C GLY A 300 12.95 -43.98 38.09
N LEU A 301 13.67 -43.16 37.32
CA LEU A 301 15.13 -43.02 37.40
C LEU A 301 15.47 -41.57 37.73
N THR A 302 16.26 -41.34 38.77
CA THR A 302 16.66 -39.99 39.20
C THR A 302 18.17 -39.87 39.29
N PHE A 303 18.71 -38.82 38.69
CA PHE A 303 20.09 -38.36 38.84
C PHE A 303 20.10 -36.95 39.41
N ASN A 304 20.56 -36.81 40.65
CA ASN A 304 20.70 -35.52 41.32
C ASN A 304 22.19 -35.22 41.49
N ASN A 305 22.65 -34.07 40.99
CA ASN A 305 24.05 -33.62 41.05
C ASN A 305 25.04 -34.73 40.63
N ALA A 306 24.66 -35.53 39.63
CA ALA A 306 25.50 -36.57 39.06
C ALA A 306 26.66 -35.93 38.28
N ILE A 307 27.80 -36.63 38.19
CA ILE A 307 28.98 -36.21 37.43
C ILE A 307 29.42 -37.38 36.54
N GLY A 308 29.94 -37.10 35.34
CA GLY A 308 30.51 -38.10 34.44
C GLY A 308 29.55 -38.56 33.34
N ASP A 309 29.95 -39.61 32.62
CA ASP A 309 29.28 -40.06 31.40
C ASP A 309 28.56 -41.40 31.62
N VAL A 310 27.28 -41.47 31.25
CA VAL A 310 26.48 -42.70 31.31
C VAL A 310 25.91 -43.04 29.92
N ASP A 311 26.01 -44.32 29.55
CA ASP A 311 25.29 -44.89 28.41
C ASP A 311 24.29 -45.95 28.88
N ILE A 312 23.04 -45.83 28.42
CA ILE A 312 21.98 -46.81 28.68
C ILE A 312 21.52 -47.40 27.35
N SER A 313 21.85 -48.65 27.06
CA SER A 313 21.50 -49.27 25.78
C SER A 313 20.00 -49.41 25.53
N THR A 314 19.16 -49.59 26.57
CA THR A 314 17.69 -49.58 26.50
C THR A 314 17.13 -49.21 27.87
N LEU A 315 16.28 -48.19 27.94
CA LEU A 315 15.66 -47.72 29.18
C LEU A 315 14.14 -47.88 29.13
N ASN A 316 13.59 -48.72 30.00
CA ASN A 316 12.15 -48.86 30.17
C ASN A 316 11.73 -48.44 31.58
N ILE A 317 10.76 -47.54 31.69
CA ILE A 317 10.22 -47.03 32.95
C ILE A 317 8.70 -47.05 32.90
N PHE A 318 8.08 -47.69 33.89
CA PHE A 318 6.65 -47.64 34.15
C PHE A 318 6.44 -47.17 35.60
N ASN A 319 6.00 -45.93 35.80
CA ASN A 319 5.80 -45.36 37.14
C ASN A 319 4.47 -44.61 37.29
N THR A 320 4.05 -44.45 38.55
CA THR A 320 2.89 -43.66 38.99
C THR A 320 3.34 -42.62 40.01
N GLY A 321 3.02 -41.34 39.78
CA GLY A 321 3.51 -40.23 40.59
C GLY A 321 4.99 -39.93 40.31
N GLY A 322 5.47 -38.77 40.75
CA GLY A 322 6.87 -38.35 40.50
C GLY A 322 7.23 -38.23 39.01
N THR A 323 8.52 -38.24 38.69
CA THR A 323 9.03 -38.14 37.31
C THR A 323 9.54 -39.48 36.81
N GLY A 324 9.24 -39.85 35.56
CA GLY A 324 9.76 -41.05 34.90
C GLY A 324 11.29 -41.05 34.85
N LEU A 325 11.90 -40.15 34.09
CA LEU A 325 13.33 -39.86 34.10
C LEU A 325 13.58 -38.42 34.58
N SER A 326 14.24 -38.27 35.72
CA SER A 326 14.61 -36.99 36.32
C SER A 326 16.13 -36.84 36.32
N VAL A 327 16.63 -35.75 35.74
CA VAL A 327 18.02 -35.31 35.82
C VAL A 327 18.02 -33.87 36.30
N ASP A 328 18.55 -33.65 37.49
CA ASP A 328 18.74 -32.31 38.08
C ASP A 328 20.22 -32.13 38.44
N THR A 329 20.93 -31.34 37.63
CA THR A 329 22.34 -31.00 37.86
C THR A 329 22.52 -29.50 38.13
N LYS A 330 21.43 -28.73 38.16
CA LYS A 330 21.45 -27.26 38.22
C LYS A 330 22.02 -26.75 39.53
N GLY A 331 21.64 -27.38 40.65
CA GLY A 331 21.97 -26.93 42.00
C GLY A 331 23.47 -26.91 42.29
N ALA A 332 24.19 -27.94 41.83
CA ALA A 332 25.64 -28.09 42.01
C ALA A 332 26.46 -27.64 40.79
N GLY A 333 25.84 -27.50 39.60
CA GLY A 333 26.52 -27.14 38.36
C GLY A 333 27.46 -28.24 37.87
N THR A 334 27.02 -29.50 37.95
CA THR A 334 27.84 -30.67 37.64
C THR A 334 27.92 -30.92 36.13
N ASP A 335 29.05 -31.49 35.69
CA ASP A 335 29.24 -31.93 34.31
C ASP A 335 28.77 -33.39 34.18
N PHE A 336 27.57 -33.57 33.61
CA PHE A 336 26.93 -34.87 33.45
C PHE A 336 26.46 -35.05 32.01
N GLN A 337 26.81 -36.21 31.43
CA GLN A 337 26.35 -36.62 30.12
C GLN A 337 25.56 -37.91 30.22
N LEU A 338 24.39 -37.95 29.55
CA LEU A 338 23.57 -39.15 29.46
C LEU A 338 23.26 -39.45 27.99
N THR A 339 23.67 -40.63 27.52
CA THR A 339 23.47 -41.11 26.15
C THR A 339 22.70 -42.43 26.12
N GLY A 340 22.11 -42.77 24.96
CA GLY A 340 21.46 -44.05 24.74
C GLY A 340 19.93 -43.98 24.72
N GLY A 341 19.25 -44.80 25.52
CA GLY A 341 17.79 -44.97 25.56
C GLY A 341 17.26 -46.14 24.72
N GLY A 342 17.92 -46.47 23.60
CA GLY A 342 17.69 -47.73 22.87
C GLY A 342 16.34 -47.92 22.19
N SER A 343 15.58 -46.84 21.99
CA SER A 343 14.15 -46.93 21.64
C SER A 343 13.26 -47.55 22.73
N GLY A 344 13.66 -47.45 24.01
CA GLY A 344 12.87 -47.89 25.15
C GLY A 344 11.60 -47.06 25.41
N THR A 345 10.85 -47.42 26.46
CA THR A 345 9.56 -46.81 26.82
C THR A 345 9.63 -46.10 28.16
N ILE A 346 9.19 -44.85 28.22
CA ILE A 346 8.89 -44.15 29.49
C ILE A 346 7.39 -43.92 29.55
N ASP A 347 6.71 -44.50 30.54
CA ASP A 347 5.28 -44.36 30.75
C ASP A 347 5.03 -43.94 32.21
N THR A 348 4.62 -42.69 32.39
CA THR A 348 4.37 -42.07 33.68
C THR A 348 2.91 -41.62 33.80
N THR A 349 2.23 -42.05 34.86
CA THR A 349 0.91 -41.52 35.24
C THR A 349 1.04 -40.61 36.46
N THR A 350 0.19 -39.59 36.57
CA THR A 350 0.16 -38.57 37.62
C THR A 350 1.48 -37.84 37.85
N GLY A 351 2.29 -37.64 36.80
CA GLY A 351 3.61 -37.03 36.87
C GLY A 351 4.27 -36.80 35.52
N ALA A 352 5.40 -36.10 35.50
CA ALA A 352 6.16 -35.79 34.30
C ALA A 352 6.87 -37.04 33.77
N ALA A 353 6.92 -37.24 32.45
CA ALA A 353 7.67 -38.35 31.88
C ALA A 353 9.17 -38.07 31.92
N LEU A 354 9.56 -36.85 31.56
CA LEU A 354 10.97 -36.40 31.49
C LEU A 354 11.12 -35.05 32.19
N PHE A 355 12.16 -34.92 33.00
CA PHE A 355 12.66 -33.65 33.53
C PHE A 355 14.17 -33.64 33.40
N LEU A 356 14.71 -32.88 32.45
CA LEU A 356 16.15 -32.79 32.18
C LEU A 356 16.60 -31.33 32.39
N ASP A 357 17.37 -31.06 33.45
CA ASP A 357 17.79 -29.70 33.84
C ASP A 357 19.11 -29.64 34.66
N PRO A 358 20.22 -29.09 34.12
CA PRO A 358 20.71 -29.19 32.75
C PRO A 358 21.15 -30.60 32.38
N LEU A 359 21.37 -30.85 31.07
CA LEU A 359 21.93 -32.11 30.61
C LEU A 359 22.60 -32.01 29.22
N ALA A 360 23.79 -32.59 29.08
CA ALA A 360 24.37 -32.92 27.77
C ALA A 360 23.95 -34.34 27.35
N THR A 361 23.36 -34.53 26.18
CA THR A 361 22.70 -35.80 25.86
C THR A 361 22.59 -36.15 24.37
N ASP A 362 22.46 -37.45 24.09
CA ASP A 362 22.05 -38.04 22.82
C ASP A 362 21.11 -39.22 23.14
N LEU A 363 19.86 -38.91 23.50
CA LEU A 363 18.86 -39.88 23.95
C LEU A 363 17.87 -40.24 22.84
N THR A 364 17.53 -41.53 22.72
CA THR A 364 16.55 -42.06 21.77
C THR A 364 15.54 -42.99 22.45
N PHE A 365 14.25 -42.65 22.35
CA PHE A 365 13.12 -43.42 22.90
C PHE A 365 12.13 -43.85 21.82
N GLY A 366 11.50 -45.01 22.04
CA GLY A 366 10.41 -45.50 21.21
C GLY A 366 9.09 -44.84 21.60
N THR A 367 8.77 -44.85 22.90
CA THR A 367 7.56 -44.20 23.43
C THR A 367 7.88 -43.41 24.69
N VAL A 368 7.36 -42.19 24.78
CA VAL A 368 7.36 -41.39 26.02
C VAL A 368 5.91 -40.96 26.28
N SER A 369 5.40 -41.24 27.48
CA SER A 369 4.01 -40.98 27.87
C SER A 369 3.92 -40.31 29.23
N SER A 370 3.21 -39.20 29.32
CA SER A 370 2.82 -38.52 30.57
C SER A 370 1.30 -38.34 30.62
N THR A 371 0.66 -38.87 31.66
CA THR A 371 -0.80 -38.75 31.85
C THR A 371 -1.12 -38.14 33.20
N GLY A 372 -1.76 -36.99 33.23
CA GLY A 372 -2.21 -36.30 34.45
C GLY A 372 -1.08 -35.66 35.27
N SER A 373 -0.02 -35.17 34.64
CA SER A 373 1.08 -34.49 35.35
C SER A 373 0.58 -33.22 36.07
N GLY A 374 0.97 -33.06 37.33
CA GLY A 374 0.70 -31.84 38.11
C GLY A 374 1.69 -30.69 37.83
N THR A 375 2.56 -30.85 36.83
CA THR A 375 3.47 -29.83 36.30
C THR A 375 3.50 -29.95 34.77
N THR A 376 4.67 -30.01 34.15
CA THR A 376 4.84 -30.26 32.71
C THR A 376 4.67 -31.74 32.37
N GLY A 377 4.38 -32.05 31.10
CA GLY A 377 4.45 -33.43 30.61
C GLY A 377 5.90 -33.86 30.38
N VAL A 378 6.68 -33.00 29.72
CA VAL A 378 8.10 -33.15 29.42
C VAL A 378 8.80 -31.81 29.58
N THR A 379 9.92 -31.78 30.31
CA THR A 379 10.79 -30.60 30.45
C THR A 379 12.20 -30.88 29.91
N PHE A 380 12.65 -29.98 29.06
CA PHE A 380 14.04 -29.79 28.67
C PHE A 380 14.45 -28.37 29.07
N ASP A 381 15.28 -28.20 30.10
CA ASP A 381 15.85 -26.89 30.48
C ASP A 381 17.37 -26.97 30.40
N VAL A 382 17.99 -26.10 29.61
CA VAL A 382 19.45 -26.11 29.38
C VAL A 382 19.96 -27.48 28.90
N VAL A 383 19.21 -28.14 28.02
CA VAL A 383 19.62 -29.41 27.40
C VAL A 383 20.44 -29.14 26.15
N THR A 384 21.55 -29.85 25.98
CA THR A 384 22.46 -29.71 24.84
C THR A 384 22.72 -31.06 24.16
N GLY A 385 22.81 -31.07 22.83
CA GLY A 385 23.10 -32.28 22.07
C GLY A 385 24.59 -32.63 22.03
N VAL A 386 24.93 -33.92 22.18
CA VAL A 386 26.31 -34.42 22.06
C VAL A 386 26.52 -35.23 20.78
N GLY A 387 27.77 -35.33 20.29
CA GLY A 387 28.10 -36.11 19.09
C GLY A 387 27.94 -35.38 17.74
N ALA A 388 28.13 -36.11 16.63
CA ALA A 388 28.17 -35.56 15.28
C ALA A 388 26.77 -35.14 14.78
N GLY A 389 26.58 -33.85 14.49
CA GLY A 389 25.27 -33.28 14.08
C GLY A 389 24.40 -32.78 15.26
N SER A 390 24.88 -32.94 16.49
CA SER A 390 24.30 -32.45 17.77
C SER A 390 22.81 -32.79 17.98
N ASN A 391 22.46 -34.08 17.89
CA ASN A 391 21.18 -34.60 18.38
C ASN A 391 21.13 -34.49 19.92
N ALA A 392 20.00 -34.04 20.47
CA ALA A 392 19.75 -34.03 21.90
C ALA A 392 18.79 -35.17 22.28
N VAL A 393 17.55 -35.11 21.78
CA VAL A 393 16.51 -36.08 22.14
C VAL A 393 15.70 -36.48 20.90
N THR A 394 15.60 -37.78 20.65
CA THR A 394 14.71 -38.37 19.66
C THR A 394 13.66 -39.24 20.33
N ILE A 395 12.39 -39.00 20.05
CA ILE A 395 11.24 -39.79 20.56
C ILE A 395 10.39 -40.19 19.36
N ALA A 396 10.15 -41.48 19.16
CA ALA A 396 9.31 -41.93 18.04
C ALA A 396 7.81 -41.67 18.26
N THR A 397 7.29 -41.95 19.47
CA THR A 397 5.91 -41.66 19.87
C THR A 397 5.88 -40.90 21.18
N LEU A 398 5.25 -39.72 21.21
CA LEU A 398 5.09 -38.89 22.40
C LEU A 398 3.60 -38.77 22.75
N ASN A 399 3.19 -39.14 23.95
CA ASN A 399 1.80 -39.03 24.40
C ASN A 399 1.72 -38.18 25.67
N ILE A 400 1.02 -37.06 25.62
CA ILE A 400 0.84 -36.18 26.77
C ILE A 400 -0.65 -35.89 26.93
N SER A 401 -1.16 -36.17 28.12
CA SER A 401 -2.53 -35.82 28.49
C SER A 401 -2.59 -35.23 29.89
N GLY A 402 -3.35 -34.15 30.10
CA GLY A 402 -3.66 -33.68 31.46
C GLY A 402 -2.53 -32.98 32.22
N ALA A 403 -1.48 -32.47 31.55
CA ALA A 403 -0.43 -31.69 32.20
C ALA A 403 -0.95 -30.31 32.65
N THR A 404 -0.67 -29.87 33.88
CA THR A 404 -1.17 -28.58 34.37
C THR A 404 -0.35 -27.39 33.87
N ASP A 405 0.95 -27.58 33.66
CA ASP A 405 1.83 -26.62 32.99
C ASP A 405 1.99 -26.98 31.50
N ALA A 406 3.12 -26.65 30.89
CA ALA A 406 3.33 -26.92 29.47
C ALA A 406 3.29 -28.43 29.17
N GLY A 407 2.64 -28.82 28.06
CA GLY A 407 2.73 -30.20 27.58
C GLY A 407 4.20 -30.56 27.34
N VAL A 408 4.86 -29.79 26.48
CA VAL A 408 6.31 -29.86 26.23
C VAL A 408 6.94 -28.49 26.52
N LEU A 409 7.96 -28.46 27.36
CA LEU A 409 8.79 -27.28 27.62
C LEU A 409 10.21 -27.50 27.07
N VAL A 410 10.68 -26.59 26.21
CA VAL A 410 12.07 -26.49 25.77
C VAL A 410 12.59 -25.11 26.17
N SER A 411 13.45 -25.04 27.17
CA SER A 411 13.98 -23.80 27.74
C SER A 411 15.50 -23.77 27.60
N ASN A 412 16.05 -22.67 27.08
CA ASN A 412 17.49 -22.40 26.98
C ASN A 412 18.32 -23.56 26.40
N SER A 413 17.71 -24.38 25.56
CA SER A 413 18.28 -25.63 25.06
C SER A 413 18.86 -25.47 23.66
N SER A 414 19.73 -26.39 23.25
CA SER A 414 20.38 -26.42 21.94
C SER A 414 20.51 -27.86 21.42
N GLY A 415 20.81 -28.01 20.13
CA GLY A 415 20.81 -29.31 19.45
C GLY A 415 19.44 -29.68 18.87
N SER A 416 19.33 -30.90 18.32
CA SER A 416 18.11 -31.37 17.66
C SER A 416 17.19 -32.14 18.60
N PHE A 417 15.91 -31.77 18.61
CA PHE A 417 14.83 -32.44 19.33
C PHE A 417 13.83 -32.99 18.30
N SER A 418 13.83 -34.29 18.08
CA SER A 418 12.93 -34.98 17.14
C SER A 418 11.82 -35.69 17.90
N LEU A 419 10.65 -35.07 18.02
CA LEU A 419 9.54 -35.52 18.86
C LEU A 419 8.46 -36.31 18.09
N GLY A 420 8.86 -37.01 17.02
CA GLY A 420 8.11 -38.08 16.35
C GLY A 420 6.62 -37.82 16.14
N THR A 421 5.77 -38.83 16.34
CA THR A 421 4.32 -38.66 16.38
C THR A 421 3.87 -38.28 17.79
N ALA A 422 3.56 -37.01 18.01
CA ALA A 422 3.15 -36.49 19.31
C ALA A 422 1.64 -36.29 19.41
N THR A 423 0.99 -36.84 20.45
CA THR A 423 -0.40 -36.53 20.82
C THR A 423 -0.39 -35.74 22.12
N ILE A 424 -0.83 -34.48 22.09
CA ILE A 424 -0.83 -33.57 23.25
C ILE A 424 -2.26 -33.07 23.50
N THR A 425 -2.84 -33.37 24.67
CA THR A 425 -4.24 -33.07 25.00
C THR A 425 -4.47 -32.68 26.46
N GLY A 426 -5.59 -32.02 26.75
CA GLY A 426 -6.18 -31.95 28.10
C GLY A 426 -5.42 -31.17 29.18
N GLY A 427 -4.48 -30.30 28.83
CA GLY A 427 -3.74 -29.47 29.81
C GLY A 427 -4.40 -28.13 30.15
N SER A 428 -3.90 -27.45 31.19
CA SER A 428 -4.40 -26.11 31.62
C SER A 428 -3.54 -24.92 31.18
N SER A 429 -2.34 -25.18 30.64
CA SER A 429 -1.39 -24.17 30.17
C SER A 429 -0.99 -24.45 28.71
N THR A 430 0.12 -23.85 28.26
CA THR A 430 0.61 -23.91 26.88
C THR A 430 0.81 -25.35 26.40
N GLY A 431 0.38 -25.68 25.18
CA GLY A 431 0.64 -27.01 24.62
C GLY A 431 2.14 -27.30 24.45
N ILE A 432 2.81 -26.47 23.65
CA ILE A 432 4.26 -26.51 23.39
C ILE A 432 4.84 -25.14 23.71
N ASN A 433 5.81 -25.07 24.62
CA ASN A 433 6.51 -23.84 24.99
C ASN A 433 8.00 -23.96 24.69
N ILE A 434 8.52 -23.04 23.87
CA ILE A 434 9.95 -22.94 23.53
C ILE A 434 10.44 -21.55 23.95
N ALA A 435 11.43 -21.49 24.85
CA ALA A 435 11.90 -20.23 25.44
C ALA A 435 13.42 -20.13 25.39
N GLY A 436 13.96 -19.15 24.66
CA GLY A 436 15.40 -18.92 24.52
C GLY A 436 16.15 -20.08 23.86
N GLY A 437 17.49 -20.03 23.86
CA GLY A 437 18.33 -21.08 23.28
C GLY A 437 18.33 -21.12 21.74
N SER A 438 18.82 -22.24 21.19
CA SER A 438 19.03 -22.47 19.75
C SER A 438 18.56 -23.84 19.27
N ALA A 439 17.65 -24.48 20.03
CA ALA A 439 17.14 -25.81 19.74
C ALA A 439 16.45 -25.91 18.36
N ALA A 440 16.70 -27.01 17.64
CA ALA A 440 15.97 -27.37 16.44
C ALA A 440 14.90 -28.41 16.80
N VAL A 441 13.66 -27.96 17.00
CA VAL A 441 12.56 -28.80 17.48
C VAL A 441 11.67 -29.24 16.31
N SER A 442 11.34 -30.52 16.24
CA SER A 442 10.49 -31.06 15.18
C SER A 442 9.45 -32.06 15.67
N PHE A 443 8.28 -32.02 15.04
CA PHE A 443 7.15 -32.93 15.26
C PHE A 443 6.69 -33.50 13.91
N GLY A 444 6.55 -34.81 13.84
CA GLY A 444 6.19 -35.57 12.63
C GLY A 444 4.72 -35.39 12.22
N ALA A 445 4.40 -35.80 10.99
CA ALA A 445 3.09 -35.59 10.36
C ALA A 445 1.91 -36.28 11.06
N GLY A 446 2.17 -37.33 11.84
CA GLY A 446 1.13 -38.00 12.65
C GLY A 446 0.80 -37.31 13.97
N SER A 447 1.39 -36.14 14.25
CA SER A 447 1.17 -35.44 15.51
C SER A 447 -0.21 -34.77 15.58
N SER A 448 -0.73 -34.61 16.79
CA SER A 448 -1.94 -33.85 17.08
C SER A 448 -1.80 -33.06 18.39
N LEU A 449 -2.22 -31.80 18.38
CA LEU A 449 -2.28 -30.94 19.56
C LEU A 449 -3.69 -30.36 19.69
N SER A 450 -4.36 -30.64 20.80
CA SER A 450 -5.67 -30.07 21.13
C SER A 450 -5.54 -29.14 22.33
N GLN A 451 -5.83 -27.85 22.13
CA GLN A 451 -5.79 -26.83 23.17
C GLN A 451 -7.18 -26.27 23.43
N THR A 452 -7.71 -26.56 24.62
CA THR A 452 -9.04 -26.13 25.07
C THR A 452 -8.99 -25.16 26.25
N ALA A 453 -7.83 -25.01 26.88
CA ALA A 453 -7.61 -24.07 27.97
C ALA A 453 -7.36 -22.65 27.44
N ASN A 454 -7.45 -21.65 28.32
CA ASN A 454 -7.16 -20.26 27.98
C ASN A 454 -5.65 -19.99 27.97
N ALA A 455 -4.92 -20.66 27.09
CA ALA A 455 -3.48 -20.53 26.91
C ALA A 455 -3.09 -20.76 25.44
N ALA A 456 -1.85 -20.45 25.08
CA ALA A 456 -1.35 -20.66 23.73
C ALA A 456 -1.31 -22.17 23.40
N ALA A 457 -1.64 -22.54 22.15
CA ALA A 457 -1.34 -23.88 21.67
C ALA A 457 0.19 -24.05 21.53
N VAL A 458 0.84 -23.07 20.93
CA VAL A 458 2.30 -23.01 20.79
C VAL A 458 2.78 -21.61 21.17
N SER A 459 3.81 -21.55 21.99
CA SER A 459 4.53 -20.31 22.31
C SER A 459 6.01 -20.49 21.99
N VAL A 460 6.58 -19.55 21.24
CA VAL A 460 8.02 -19.42 21.05
C VAL A 460 8.44 -18.04 21.54
N SER A 461 9.36 -17.98 22.49
CA SER A 461 9.72 -16.75 23.18
C SER A 461 11.20 -16.62 23.52
N GLY A 462 11.58 -15.47 24.09
CA GLY A 462 12.86 -15.31 24.80
C GLY A 462 14.09 -15.23 23.90
N GLY A 463 13.94 -14.80 22.63
CA GLY A 463 15.07 -14.71 21.70
C GLY A 463 15.53 -16.07 21.18
N HIS A 464 14.62 -17.04 21.05
CA HIS A 464 14.95 -18.35 20.52
C HIS A 464 15.51 -18.22 19.09
N THR A 465 16.75 -18.71 18.88
CA THR A 465 17.48 -18.60 17.60
C THR A 465 17.48 -19.88 16.76
N GLY A 466 16.84 -20.95 17.26
CA GLY A 466 16.78 -22.26 16.61
C GLY A 466 15.70 -22.37 15.52
N SER A 467 15.00 -23.50 15.46
CA SER A 467 13.84 -23.68 14.57
C SER A 467 12.72 -24.52 15.21
N LEU A 468 11.50 -24.37 14.69
CA LEU A 468 10.37 -25.28 14.97
C LEU A 468 9.76 -25.77 13.66
N ALA A 469 9.63 -27.09 13.50
CA ALA A 469 8.88 -27.71 12.41
C ALA A 469 7.76 -28.59 12.97
N TYR A 470 6.51 -28.17 12.82
CA TYR A 470 5.32 -28.93 13.26
C TYR A 470 4.51 -29.40 12.04
N SER A 471 4.50 -30.70 11.77
CA SER A 471 3.83 -31.24 10.58
C SER A 471 2.46 -31.88 10.85
N GLY A 472 2.05 -31.97 12.12
CA GLY A 472 0.78 -32.55 12.54
C GLY A 472 -0.40 -31.56 12.56
N ALA A 473 -1.54 -32.01 13.09
CA ALA A 473 -2.73 -31.17 13.25
C ALA A 473 -2.69 -30.37 14.57
N ILE A 474 -3.08 -29.10 14.53
CA ILE A 474 -3.31 -28.27 15.74
C ILE A 474 -4.77 -27.84 15.75
N ASN A 475 -5.46 -28.02 16.87
CA ASN A 475 -6.82 -27.55 17.10
C ASN A 475 -6.89 -26.75 18.41
N ALA A 476 -7.02 -25.44 18.30
CA ALA A 476 -7.20 -24.54 19.44
C ALA A 476 -8.64 -24.00 19.45
N THR A 477 -9.36 -24.27 20.54
CA THR A 477 -10.76 -23.82 20.73
C THR A 477 -10.91 -22.79 21.84
N ASN A 478 -9.79 -22.33 22.41
CA ASN A 478 -9.70 -21.27 23.42
C ASN A 478 -8.24 -20.76 23.47
N GLY A 479 -7.99 -19.70 24.25
CA GLY A 479 -6.65 -19.14 24.41
C GLY A 479 -6.20 -18.29 23.23
N THR A 480 -4.90 -18.08 23.07
CA THR A 480 -4.30 -17.14 22.10
C THR A 480 -3.74 -17.81 20.84
N GLY A 481 -3.92 -19.14 20.68
CA GLY A 481 -3.49 -19.83 19.45
C GLY A 481 -1.97 -19.97 19.34
N LEU A 482 -1.36 -19.38 18.32
CA LEU A 482 0.10 -19.46 18.06
C LEU A 482 0.78 -18.12 18.38
N GLN A 483 1.76 -18.15 19.28
CA GLN A 483 2.42 -16.95 19.79
C GLN A 483 3.92 -17.00 19.51
N PHE A 484 4.45 -15.95 18.89
CA PHE A 484 5.87 -15.78 18.57
C PHE A 484 6.34 -14.42 19.10
N ASP A 485 7.03 -14.42 20.23
CA ASP A 485 7.43 -13.22 20.97
C ASP A 485 8.96 -13.14 21.04
N ASN A 486 9.58 -12.24 20.28
CA ASN A 486 11.03 -12.22 20.08
C ASN A 486 11.53 -13.59 19.58
N ALA A 487 10.88 -14.11 18.54
CA ALA A 487 11.18 -15.39 17.91
C ALA A 487 12.15 -15.16 16.73
N ASP A 488 13.45 -15.32 17.01
CA ASP A 488 14.56 -14.95 16.12
C ASP A 488 15.21 -16.14 15.41
N GLY A 489 14.45 -17.23 15.31
CA GLY A 489 14.91 -18.47 14.73
C GLY A 489 15.25 -18.38 13.25
N SER A 490 15.92 -19.42 12.77
CA SER A 490 16.13 -19.63 11.33
C SER A 490 14.80 -19.84 10.58
N SER A 491 13.84 -20.54 11.18
CA SER A 491 12.48 -20.72 10.65
C SER A 491 11.50 -21.31 11.66
N TYR A 492 10.20 -21.00 11.49
CA TYR A 492 9.09 -21.62 12.19
C TYR A 492 8.03 -22.09 11.18
N SER A 493 7.81 -23.39 11.08
CA SER A 493 7.00 -24.01 10.02
C SER A 493 5.89 -24.90 10.57
N PHE A 494 4.68 -24.68 10.08
CA PHE A 494 3.45 -25.41 10.38
C PHE A 494 2.92 -26.01 9.08
N ASN A 495 3.28 -27.28 8.84
CA ASN A 495 3.06 -27.99 7.59
C ASN A 495 1.79 -28.85 7.59
N GLY A 496 1.16 -29.03 8.76
CA GLY A 496 -0.13 -29.71 8.90
C GLY A 496 -1.29 -28.71 8.97
N THR A 497 -2.50 -29.23 9.19
CA THR A 497 -3.70 -28.39 9.33
C THR A 497 -3.74 -27.74 10.71
N VAL A 498 -3.79 -26.42 10.75
CA VAL A 498 -3.97 -25.65 11.98
C VAL A 498 -5.37 -25.06 11.99
N THR A 499 -6.12 -25.23 13.08
CA THR A 499 -7.48 -24.74 13.25
C THR A 499 -7.56 -23.92 14.54
N LEU A 500 -7.87 -22.62 14.43
CA LEU A 500 -7.85 -21.64 15.52
C LEU A 500 -9.24 -20.98 15.63
N ASN A 501 -10.09 -21.49 16.53
CA ASN A 501 -11.53 -21.20 16.56
C ASN A 501 -12.11 -20.92 17.96
N GLY A 502 -11.34 -20.38 18.90
CA GLY A 502 -11.95 -19.90 20.15
C GLY A 502 -11.05 -19.01 21.00
N GLY A 503 -11.65 -18.32 21.96
CA GLY A 503 -10.96 -17.25 22.68
C GLY A 503 -10.41 -16.19 21.72
N ASP A 504 -9.11 -15.90 21.87
CA ASP A 504 -8.33 -15.03 20.99
C ASP A 504 -7.39 -15.84 20.07
N ALA A 505 -7.78 -17.06 19.70
CA ALA A 505 -6.89 -17.94 18.95
C ALA A 505 -6.62 -17.38 17.55
N GLY A 506 -5.45 -16.76 17.40
CA GLY A 506 -4.91 -16.24 16.15
C GLY A 506 -3.43 -16.63 15.99
N VAL A 507 -2.75 -15.92 15.10
CA VAL A 507 -1.30 -15.99 14.96
C VAL A 507 -0.73 -14.62 15.30
N ASP A 508 0.06 -14.54 16.37
CA ASP A 508 0.74 -13.32 16.80
C ASP A 508 2.25 -13.45 16.63
N ILE A 509 2.84 -12.55 15.84
CA ILE A 509 4.28 -12.41 15.66
C ILE A 509 4.69 -11.03 16.15
N VAL A 510 5.33 -10.96 17.31
CA VAL A 510 5.48 -9.73 18.10
C VAL A 510 6.90 -9.53 18.63
N ASN A 511 7.15 -8.32 19.17
CA ASN A 511 8.29 -7.97 20.01
C ASN A 511 9.68 -8.27 19.40
N GLY A 512 9.90 -7.88 18.14
CA GLY A 512 11.21 -7.98 17.51
C GLY A 512 11.49 -9.29 16.77
N SER A 513 10.48 -10.17 16.64
CA SER A 513 10.63 -11.44 15.92
C SER A 513 11.17 -11.24 14.50
N SER A 514 12.16 -12.05 14.11
CA SER A 514 12.92 -11.86 12.86
C SER A 514 13.01 -13.09 11.95
N ALA A 515 12.39 -14.21 12.33
CA ALA A 515 12.43 -15.45 11.57
C ALA A 515 11.61 -15.45 10.26
N GLY A 516 11.75 -16.53 9.48
CA GLY A 516 10.82 -16.88 8.42
C GLY A 516 9.68 -17.76 8.94
N PHE A 517 8.44 -17.46 8.54
CA PHE A 517 7.24 -18.15 9.01
C PHE A 517 6.51 -18.85 7.87
N THR A 518 6.17 -20.12 8.06
CA THR A 518 5.38 -20.90 7.10
C THR A 518 4.18 -21.52 7.78
N PHE A 519 3.00 -21.23 7.26
CA PHE A 519 1.70 -21.74 7.67
C PHE A 519 0.99 -22.26 6.43
N THR A 520 1.10 -23.56 6.16
CA THR A 520 0.65 -24.14 4.88
C THR A 520 -0.88 -24.19 4.74
N ASN A 521 -1.59 -24.53 5.81
CA ASN A 521 -3.05 -24.62 5.87
C ASN A 521 -3.53 -24.26 7.28
N THR A 522 -3.64 -22.96 7.55
CA THR A 522 -4.12 -22.44 8.84
C THR A 522 -5.49 -21.78 8.65
N ASN A 523 -6.47 -22.24 9.42
CA ASN A 523 -7.85 -21.76 9.38
C ASN A 523 -8.17 -21.04 10.70
N ILE A 524 -8.48 -19.75 10.61
CA ILE A 524 -8.74 -18.88 11.76
C ILE A 524 -10.18 -18.40 11.71
N THR A 525 -10.95 -18.61 12.78
CA THR A 525 -12.37 -18.20 12.84
C THR A 525 -12.66 -17.31 14.04
N SER A 526 -12.91 -16.03 13.77
CA SER A 526 -13.40 -15.00 14.67
C SER A 526 -12.74 -14.97 16.06
N PRO A 527 -11.40 -14.83 16.16
CA PRO A 527 -10.77 -14.51 17.44
C PRO A 527 -11.19 -13.12 17.93
N THR A 528 -11.14 -12.89 19.24
CA THR A 528 -11.54 -11.61 19.85
C THR A 528 -10.61 -10.44 19.51
N GLY A 529 -9.35 -10.73 19.18
CA GLY A 529 -8.32 -9.82 18.69
C GLY A 529 -8.01 -10.06 17.21
N ALA A 530 -6.85 -9.58 16.76
CA ALA A 530 -6.45 -9.69 15.36
C ALA A 530 -6.23 -11.16 14.99
N ALA A 531 -6.79 -11.61 13.86
CA ALA A 531 -6.70 -13.01 13.47
C ALA A 531 -5.28 -13.42 13.06
N PHE A 532 -4.60 -12.55 12.31
CA PHE A 532 -3.18 -12.64 12.02
C PHE A 532 -2.53 -11.30 12.28
N ASN A 533 -1.53 -11.27 13.15
CA ASN A 533 -0.90 -10.05 13.63
C ASN A 533 0.62 -10.14 13.52
N ILE A 534 1.22 -9.16 12.87
CA ILE A 534 2.67 -8.91 12.87
C ILE A 534 2.84 -7.53 13.48
N ASP A 535 3.39 -7.44 14.68
CA ASP A 535 3.58 -6.16 15.37
C ASP A 535 5.03 -5.99 15.80
N SER A 536 5.61 -4.84 15.50
CA SER A 536 6.96 -4.46 15.91
C SER A 536 8.01 -5.57 15.60
N SER A 537 7.90 -6.22 14.44
CA SER A 537 8.66 -7.43 14.09
C SER A 537 9.21 -7.36 12.67
N ASN A 538 10.42 -7.86 12.44
CA ASN A 538 11.10 -7.78 11.14
C ASN A 538 11.31 -9.16 10.50
N ILE A 539 10.21 -9.81 10.14
CA ILE A 539 10.23 -11.18 9.61
C ILE A 539 10.83 -11.24 8.20
N THR A 540 11.61 -12.29 7.92
CA THR A 540 12.30 -12.43 6.61
C THR A 540 11.39 -12.91 5.48
N ALA A 541 10.38 -13.70 5.81
CA ALA A 541 9.36 -14.18 4.87
C ALA A 541 8.13 -14.66 5.62
N LEU A 542 6.98 -14.58 4.96
CA LEU A 542 5.74 -15.21 5.41
C LEU A 542 5.16 -16.03 4.26
N THR A 543 4.84 -17.30 4.50
CA THR A 543 3.94 -18.08 3.66
C THR A 543 2.70 -18.41 4.47
N PHE A 544 1.54 -17.90 4.07
CA PHE A 544 0.27 -18.11 4.76
C PHE A 544 -0.78 -18.64 3.79
N GLY A 545 -1.18 -19.90 3.99
CA GLY A 545 -2.29 -20.56 3.32
C GLY A 545 -3.40 -20.96 4.29
N GLY A 546 -4.53 -21.45 3.76
CA GLY A 546 -5.74 -21.73 4.53
C GLY A 546 -6.77 -20.61 4.41
N SER A 547 -7.35 -20.15 5.52
CA SER A 547 -8.39 -19.11 5.51
C SER A 547 -8.46 -18.29 6.80
N ILE A 548 -8.94 -17.05 6.68
CA ILE A 548 -9.36 -16.22 7.81
C ILE A 548 -10.84 -15.88 7.61
N THR A 549 -11.66 -16.21 8.61
CA THR A 549 -13.00 -15.67 8.79
C THR A 549 -12.99 -14.81 10.04
N GLN A 550 -13.26 -13.50 9.95
CA GLN A 550 -13.23 -12.60 11.11
C GLN A 550 -14.55 -11.84 11.22
N ASN A 551 -15.39 -12.18 12.20
CA ASN A 551 -16.69 -11.52 12.43
C ASN A 551 -16.74 -10.68 13.72
N ASN A 552 -15.63 -10.59 14.47
CA ASN A 552 -15.51 -9.73 15.64
C ASN A 552 -14.96 -8.36 15.27
N ALA A 553 -15.04 -7.40 16.21
CA ALA A 553 -14.52 -6.04 16.06
C ALA A 553 -12.98 -5.96 16.16
N ALA A 554 -12.28 -6.73 15.34
CA ALA A 554 -10.82 -6.79 15.26
C ALA A 554 -10.36 -7.07 13.82
N ALA A 555 -9.10 -6.78 13.52
CA ALA A 555 -8.55 -6.95 12.18
C ALA A 555 -8.48 -8.43 11.76
N ALA A 556 -8.67 -8.70 10.47
CA ALA A 556 -8.40 -10.00 9.90
C ALA A 556 -6.90 -10.20 9.67
N PHE A 557 -6.21 -9.16 9.18
CA PHE A 557 -4.77 -9.17 8.98
C PHE A 557 -4.19 -7.81 9.35
N ALA A 558 -3.20 -7.80 10.24
CA ALA A 558 -2.49 -6.60 10.65
C ALA A 558 -0.97 -6.81 10.53
N SER A 559 -0.28 -5.84 9.94
CA SER A 559 1.17 -5.73 10.01
C SER A 559 1.55 -4.30 10.38
N ASN A 560 1.93 -4.09 11.64
CA ASN A 560 2.26 -2.80 12.23
C ASN A 560 3.75 -2.76 12.58
N GLY A 561 4.59 -2.34 11.63
CA GLY A 561 6.03 -2.27 11.81
C GLY A 561 6.74 -3.57 11.43
N GLY A 562 7.75 -3.42 10.58
CA GLY A 562 8.56 -4.50 10.01
C GLY A 562 9.19 -4.06 8.68
N THR A 563 10.45 -4.42 8.45
CA THR A 563 11.26 -3.90 7.33
C THR A 563 11.90 -5.02 6.52
N GLY A 564 11.11 -5.68 5.66
CA GLY A 564 11.67 -6.58 4.66
C GLY A 564 10.81 -7.79 4.33
N GLY A 565 11.35 -8.65 3.47
CA GLY A 565 10.75 -9.95 3.14
C GLY A 565 9.69 -9.93 2.05
N ILE A 566 9.39 -11.14 1.58
CA ILE A 566 8.28 -11.44 0.66
C ILE A 566 7.25 -12.25 1.44
N HIS A 567 6.01 -11.75 1.49
CA HIS A 567 4.90 -12.33 2.20
C HIS A 567 3.88 -12.85 1.18
N ALA A 568 3.84 -14.18 1.00
CA ALA A 568 2.87 -14.87 0.16
C ALA A 568 1.63 -15.23 0.98
N ILE A 569 0.55 -14.50 0.76
CA ILE A 569 -0.72 -14.64 1.47
C ILE A 569 -1.72 -15.27 0.50
N SER A 570 -1.71 -16.60 0.46
CA SER A 570 -2.62 -17.43 -0.34
C SER A 570 -3.92 -17.76 0.38
N ALA A 571 -4.01 -17.46 1.68
CA ALA A 571 -5.22 -17.64 2.45
C ALA A 571 -6.35 -16.73 1.95
N ALA A 572 -7.56 -17.28 1.81
CA ALA A 572 -8.76 -16.47 1.58
C ALA A 572 -9.15 -15.72 2.85
N ILE A 573 -9.51 -14.44 2.73
CA ILE A 573 -9.88 -13.58 3.86
C ILE A 573 -11.32 -13.11 3.69
N SER A 574 -12.20 -13.55 4.59
CA SER A 574 -13.58 -13.06 4.73
C SER A 574 -13.72 -12.32 6.05
N ALA A 575 -13.86 -11.00 6.01
CA ALA A 575 -13.85 -10.14 7.18
C ALA A 575 -15.15 -9.33 7.28
N SER A 576 -15.73 -9.26 8.48
CA SER A 576 -16.88 -8.43 8.86
C SER A 576 -16.57 -7.77 10.20
N THR A 577 -15.67 -6.78 10.18
CA THR A 577 -14.95 -6.30 11.39
C THR A 577 -15.62 -5.13 12.10
N SER A 578 -16.81 -4.71 11.67
CA SER A 578 -17.56 -3.59 12.24
C SER A 578 -16.73 -2.30 12.38
N THR A 579 -16.24 -1.97 13.57
CA THR A 579 -15.50 -0.73 13.85
C THR A 579 -14.00 -0.83 13.61
N ALA A 580 -13.42 -2.03 13.54
CA ALA A 580 -11.99 -2.23 13.29
C ALA A 580 -11.70 -2.26 11.79
N ASN A 581 -10.47 -1.91 11.39
CA ASN A 581 -10.04 -2.08 10.00
C ASN A 581 -10.00 -3.58 9.65
N ALA A 582 -10.39 -3.96 8.43
CA ALA A 582 -10.32 -5.38 8.05
C ALA A 582 -8.87 -5.80 7.76
N ILE A 583 -8.12 -5.00 6.98
CA ILE A 583 -6.69 -5.18 6.75
C ILE A 583 -5.93 -3.88 7.05
N THR A 584 -4.80 -3.97 7.76
CA THR A 584 -3.87 -2.85 7.99
C THR A 584 -2.43 -3.27 7.70
N ILE A 585 -1.73 -2.51 6.85
CA ILE A 585 -0.32 -2.70 6.51
C ILE A 585 0.46 -1.40 6.69
N ALA A 586 1.15 -1.27 7.82
CA ALA A 586 2.02 -0.14 8.15
C ALA A 586 3.52 -0.53 8.09
N SER A 587 3.87 -1.45 7.20
CA SER A 587 5.22 -2.04 7.04
C SER A 587 5.74 -1.90 5.60
N THR A 588 7.06 -1.99 5.39
CA THR A 588 7.72 -1.78 4.08
C THR A 588 7.95 -3.06 3.24
N GLY A 589 7.50 -4.23 3.73
CA GLY A 589 7.67 -5.53 3.04
C GLY A 589 6.91 -5.66 1.71
N THR A 590 7.07 -6.80 1.03
CA THR A 590 6.25 -7.15 -0.14
C THR A 590 5.09 -8.06 0.26
N TYR A 591 3.84 -7.61 0.08
CA TYR A 591 2.63 -8.35 0.43
C TYR A 591 1.90 -8.80 -0.83
N ASN A 592 1.83 -10.12 -1.03
CA ASN A 592 1.18 -10.73 -2.19
C ASN A 592 -0.07 -11.49 -1.75
N PHE A 593 -1.22 -10.82 -1.82
CA PHE A 593 -2.52 -11.45 -1.59
C PHE A 593 -2.96 -12.17 -2.86
N SER A 594 -2.97 -13.49 -2.81
CA SER A 594 -3.39 -14.37 -3.93
C SER A 594 -4.65 -15.17 -3.61
N GLY A 595 -5.05 -15.24 -2.33
CA GLY A 595 -6.39 -15.68 -1.95
C GLY A 595 -7.43 -14.60 -2.19
N ASP A 596 -8.71 -15.00 -2.26
CA ASP A 596 -9.85 -14.09 -2.37
C ASP A 596 -9.96 -13.17 -1.15
N LEU A 597 -10.39 -11.92 -1.36
CA LEU A 597 -10.64 -10.94 -0.29
C LEU A 597 -12.11 -10.53 -0.28
N GLY A 598 -12.85 -10.85 0.77
CA GLY A 598 -14.20 -10.33 1.03
C GLY A 598 -14.18 -9.49 2.30
N LEU A 599 -14.03 -8.18 2.16
CA LEU A 599 -13.83 -7.28 3.30
C LEU A 599 -15.07 -6.43 3.53
N ALA A 600 -15.72 -6.59 4.68
CA ALA A 600 -16.86 -5.81 5.09
C ALA A 600 -16.59 -5.09 6.42
N THR A 601 -16.93 -3.82 6.50
CA THR A 601 -16.79 -3.02 7.73
C THR A 601 -17.98 -2.09 7.93
N THR A 602 -18.16 -1.63 9.18
CA THR A 602 -19.07 -0.53 9.49
C THR A 602 -18.30 0.79 9.45
N SER A 603 -17.53 1.11 10.49
CA SER A 603 -16.77 2.38 10.57
C SER A 603 -15.27 2.22 10.42
N GLY A 604 -14.73 0.99 10.55
CA GLY A 604 -13.33 0.73 10.26
C GLY A 604 -13.04 0.75 8.76
N ALA A 605 -11.79 0.98 8.36
CA ALA A 605 -11.41 0.94 6.95
C ALA A 605 -11.42 -0.48 6.39
N GLY A 606 -11.74 -0.64 5.10
CA GLY A 606 -11.64 -1.93 4.44
C GLY A 606 -10.19 -2.40 4.35
N PHE A 607 -9.36 -1.61 3.68
CA PHE A 607 -7.93 -1.89 3.55
C PHE A 607 -7.12 -0.59 3.66
N LEU A 608 -6.33 -0.48 4.73
CA LEU A 608 -5.38 0.60 4.96
C LEU A 608 -3.94 0.12 4.74
N ALA A 609 -3.15 0.84 3.94
CA ALA A 609 -1.73 0.58 3.76
C ALA A 609 -0.91 1.89 3.73
N SER A 610 0.02 2.08 4.66
CA SER A 610 0.78 3.34 4.79
C SER A 610 2.28 3.15 4.98
N GLY A 611 2.76 1.90 4.91
CA GLY A 611 4.14 1.56 5.25
C GLY A 611 5.17 1.80 4.15
N GLY A 612 4.78 2.14 2.92
CA GLY A 612 5.73 2.30 1.81
C GLY A 612 6.16 1.00 1.10
N GLY A 613 5.50 -0.13 1.40
CA GLY A 613 5.84 -1.45 0.87
C GLY A 613 5.32 -1.74 -0.54
N THR A 614 5.66 -2.93 -1.07
CA THR A 614 5.13 -3.42 -2.35
C THR A 614 3.88 -4.26 -2.12
N MET A 615 2.84 -4.10 -2.95
CA MET A 615 1.58 -4.83 -2.82
C MET A 615 1.10 -5.42 -4.14
N SER A 616 0.70 -6.69 -4.12
CA SER A 616 -0.04 -7.34 -5.22
C SER A 616 -1.32 -7.98 -4.69
N ILE A 617 -2.42 -7.85 -5.43
CA ILE A 617 -3.72 -8.47 -5.10
C ILE A 617 -4.23 -9.15 -6.36
N THR A 618 -4.27 -10.49 -6.33
CA THR A 618 -4.47 -11.35 -7.49
C THR A 618 -5.56 -12.41 -7.27
N GLY A 619 -6.26 -12.35 -6.14
CA GLY A 619 -7.44 -13.19 -5.87
C GLY A 619 -8.54 -12.95 -6.91
N THR A 620 -9.33 -13.98 -7.17
CA THR A 620 -10.36 -13.96 -8.22
C THR A 620 -11.67 -13.31 -7.79
N ASN A 621 -11.94 -13.27 -6.48
CA ASN A 621 -13.09 -12.60 -5.89
C ASN A 621 -12.58 -11.64 -4.81
N THR A 622 -12.40 -10.38 -5.17
CA THR A 622 -11.79 -9.37 -4.31
C THR A 622 -12.72 -8.16 -4.18
N SER A 623 -13.42 -8.05 -3.06
CA SER A 623 -14.40 -6.98 -2.79
C SER A 623 -14.18 -6.30 -1.45
N ILE A 624 -14.44 -5.00 -1.40
CA ILE A 624 -14.51 -4.21 -0.16
C ILE A 624 -15.87 -3.53 -0.09
N ASN A 625 -16.59 -3.72 1.02
CA ASN A 625 -17.90 -3.14 1.31
C ASN A 625 -17.91 -2.50 2.70
N THR A 626 -17.83 -1.17 2.78
CA THR A 626 -17.91 -0.44 4.04
C THR A 626 -19.27 0.21 4.22
N THR A 627 -19.65 0.55 5.46
CA THR A 627 -20.82 1.41 5.72
C THR A 627 -20.41 2.87 5.77
N SER A 628 -19.58 3.26 6.73
CA SER A 628 -19.10 4.63 6.94
C SER A 628 -17.56 4.72 7.06
N GLY A 629 -16.87 3.58 7.05
CA GLY A 629 -15.41 3.53 7.02
C GLY A 629 -14.86 3.79 5.62
N GLN A 630 -13.61 4.25 5.53
CA GLN A 630 -12.89 4.37 4.27
C GLN A 630 -12.80 3.00 3.58
N ILE A 631 -13.02 2.96 2.26
CA ILE A 631 -12.98 1.71 1.50
C ILE A 631 -11.51 1.25 1.38
N LEU A 632 -10.67 2.14 0.86
CA LEU A 632 -9.27 1.88 0.56
C LEU A 632 -8.44 3.13 0.85
N GLY A 633 -7.37 2.99 1.63
CA GLY A 633 -6.47 4.10 1.94
C GLY A 633 -5.02 3.68 1.80
N TRP A 634 -4.38 4.04 0.69
CA TRP A 634 -2.99 3.68 0.39
C TRP A 634 -2.11 4.92 0.32
N ASN A 635 -1.00 4.90 1.06
CA ASN A 635 0.01 5.95 1.06
C ASN A 635 1.42 5.36 0.90
N GLY A 636 2.10 5.70 -0.20
CA GLY A 636 3.46 5.25 -0.51
C GLY A 636 3.55 3.81 -1.05
N VAL A 637 2.43 3.20 -1.44
CA VAL A 637 2.39 1.80 -1.87
C VAL A 637 2.94 1.65 -3.29
N ILE A 638 3.82 0.68 -3.50
CA ILE A 638 4.25 0.26 -4.85
C ILE A 638 3.40 -0.93 -5.28
N VAL A 639 2.61 -0.79 -6.35
CA VAL A 639 1.91 -1.91 -6.97
C VAL A 639 2.92 -2.86 -7.60
N GLY A 640 2.97 -4.08 -7.09
CA GLY A 640 3.90 -5.12 -7.53
C GLY A 640 3.61 -5.61 -8.96
N ALA A 641 4.56 -6.32 -9.55
CA ALA A 641 4.46 -6.78 -10.95
C ALA A 641 3.26 -7.71 -11.23
N GLY A 642 2.70 -8.35 -10.21
CA GLY A 642 1.46 -9.13 -10.33
C GLY A 642 0.19 -8.27 -10.51
N GLY A 643 0.28 -6.97 -10.26
CA GLY A 643 -0.83 -6.03 -10.29
C GLY A 643 -1.72 -6.12 -9.06
N VAL A 644 -2.73 -5.24 -9.06
CA VAL A 644 -3.82 -5.23 -8.09
C VAL A 644 -5.14 -5.31 -8.85
N ALA A 645 -6.04 -6.18 -8.41
CA ALA A 645 -7.38 -6.29 -8.94
C ALA A 645 -8.42 -6.42 -7.82
N PHE A 646 -9.38 -5.49 -7.82
CA PHE A 646 -10.62 -5.56 -7.09
C PHE A 646 -11.78 -5.73 -8.07
N ASP A 647 -12.81 -6.48 -7.70
CA ASP A 647 -14.08 -6.56 -8.42
C ASP A 647 -14.98 -5.38 -8.06
N THR A 648 -15.10 -5.09 -6.76
CA THR A 648 -15.95 -4.01 -6.24
C THR A 648 -15.32 -3.30 -5.06
N LEU A 649 -15.45 -1.98 -5.04
CA LEU A 649 -15.09 -1.09 -3.93
C LEU A 649 -16.32 -0.26 -3.59
N ALA A 650 -16.95 -0.49 -2.43
CA ALA A 650 -18.22 0.15 -2.10
C ALA A 650 -18.29 0.71 -0.68
N ALA A 651 -18.92 1.88 -0.53
CA ALA A 651 -19.36 2.47 0.73
C ALA A 651 -20.85 2.79 0.65
N SER A 652 -21.65 2.15 1.50
CA SER A 652 -23.12 2.27 1.46
C SER A 652 -23.69 3.44 2.26
N GLY A 653 -22.91 4.04 3.16
CA GLY A 653 -23.26 5.19 3.99
C GLY A 653 -22.37 6.39 3.73
N THR A 654 -22.20 7.26 4.73
CA THR A 654 -21.35 8.47 4.63
C THR A 654 -19.96 8.19 5.19
N VAL A 655 -18.93 8.38 4.39
CA VAL A 655 -17.52 8.26 4.79
C VAL A 655 -16.99 9.62 5.30
N VAL A 656 -16.28 9.63 6.43
CA VAL A 656 -15.78 10.87 7.08
C VAL A 656 -14.36 11.26 6.61
N ALA A 657 -13.99 10.80 5.43
CA ALA A 657 -12.70 11.01 4.75
C ALA A 657 -12.91 10.73 3.26
N ASP A 658 -11.84 10.75 2.47
CA ASP A 658 -11.90 10.22 1.10
C ASP A 658 -12.32 8.74 1.14
N ALA A 659 -13.29 8.35 0.33
CA ALA A 659 -13.76 6.97 0.32
C ALA A 659 -12.69 6.02 -0.24
N ILE A 660 -11.97 6.46 -1.27
CA ILE A 660 -10.75 5.82 -1.79
C ILE A 660 -9.66 6.89 -1.84
N SER A 661 -8.56 6.69 -1.12
CA SER A 661 -7.38 7.58 -1.15
C SER A 661 -6.15 6.81 -1.60
N LEU A 662 -5.54 7.25 -2.71
CA LEU A 662 -4.37 6.65 -3.33
C LEU A 662 -3.28 7.73 -3.47
N ILE A 663 -2.42 7.85 -2.46
CA ILE A 663 -1.39 8.88 -2.36
C ILE A 663 -0.01 8.24 -2.56
N ASN A 664 0.82 8.78 -3.47
CA ASN A 664 2.13 8.21 -3.80
C ASN A 664 2.05 6.70 -4.17
N VAL A 665 1.03 6.31 -4.96
CA VAL A 665 0.85 4.94 -5.41
C VAL A 665 1.50 4.75 -6.78
N ASP A 666 2.56 3.95 -6.82
CA ASP A 666 3.45 3.79 -7.97
C ASP A 666 3.51 2.34 -8.47
N GLY A 667 4.26 2.08 -9.55
CA GLY A 667 4.55 0.72 -10.01
C GLY A 667 3.63 0.24 -11.14
N ALA A 668 3.11 -0.99 -11.00
CA ALA A 668 2.33 -1.64 -12.05
C ALA A 668 0.86 -1.16 -12.12
N THR A 669 -0.05 -2.00 -12.62
CA THR A 669 -1.46 -1.65 -12.81
C THR A 669 -2.30 -1.90 -11.55
N PHE A 670 -3.00 -0.87 -11.12
CA PHE A 670 -4.08 -0.92 -10.13
C PHE A 670 -5.43 -0.98 -10.86
N ASN A 671 -6.19 -2.06 -10.66
CA ASN A 671 -7.56 -2.18 -11.14
C ASN A 671 -8.53 -2.13 -9.93
N GLY A 672 -9.27 -1.05 -9.80
CA GLY A 672 -10.21 -0.82 -8.69
C GLY A 672 -11.62 -1.41 -8.90
N GLY A 673 -11.88 -2.07 -10.03
CA GLY A 673 -13.18 -2.67 -10.31
C GLY A 673 -14.32 -1.64 -10.39
N ALA A 674 -15.52 -2.04 -9.99
CA ALA A 674 -16.68 -1.14 -9.90
C ALA A 674 -16.69 -0.41 -8.53
N VAL A 675 -16.77 0.92 -8.56
CA VAL A 675 -16.79 1.78 -7.38
C VAL A 675 -18.20 2.30 -7.10
N THR A 676 -18.63 2.22 -5.85
CA THR A 676 -19.87 2.86 -5.35
C THR A 676 -19.59 3.65 -4.07
N VAL A 677 -19.78 4.96 -4.11
CA VAL A 677 -19.67 5.84 -2.94
C VAL A 677 -20.99 6.56 -2.74
N ASN A 678 -21.71 6.24 -1.68
CA ASN A 678 -23.02 6.85 -1.43
C ASN A 678 -22.92 8.32 -0.94
N SER A 679 -21.92 8.63 -0.12
CA SER A 679 -21.64 9.97 0.40
C SER A 679 -20.28 10.05 1.08
N THR A 680 -19.68 11.24 1.10
CA THR A 680 -18.58 11.60 2.00
C THR A 680 -18.93 12.87 2.78
N SER A 681 -18.25 13.12 3.91
CA SER A 681 -18.45 14.32 4.72
C SER A 681 -17.14 14.98 5.08
N GLY A 682 -17.03 16.29 4.82
CA GLY A 682 -15.82 17.08 4.99
C GLY A 682 -15.46 17.78 3.69
N GLY A 683 -15.10 19.07 3.74
CA GLY A 683 -14.87 19.90 2.53
C GLY A 683 -13.71 19.46 1.64
N THR A 684 -12.94 18.48 2.08
CA THR A 684 -11.78 17.89 1.37
C THR A 684 -11.92 16.37 1.28
N SER A 685 -13.13 15.83 1.45
CA SER A 685 -13.37 14.38 1.47
C SER A 685 -14.00 13.97 0.16
N ASP A 686 -13.23 13.31 -0.67
CA ASP A 686 -13.54 13.03 -2.06
C ASP A 686 -14.09 11.60 -2.23
N GLY A 687 -14.77 11.33 -3.34
CA GLY A 687 -15.16 9.96 -3.67
C GLY A 687 -13.93 9.10 -3.99
N ILE A 688 -13.10 9.57 -4.91
CA ILE A 688 -11.81 8.96 -5.27
C ILE A 688 -10.74 10.06 -5.30
N GLU A 689 -9.68 9.89 -4.52
CA GLU A 689 -8.46 10.69 -4.60
C GLU A 689 -7.32 9.84 -5.20
N ILE A 690 -6.63 10.42 -6.20
CA ILE A 690 -5.31 9.97 -6.63
C ILE A 690 -4.37 11.17 -6.58
N SER A 691 -3.37 11.14 -5.69
CA SER A 691 -2.51 12.30 -5.45
C SER A 691 -1.04 11.96 -5.12
N GLY A 692 -0.23 12.98 -4.83
CA GLY A 692 1.16 12.81 -4.38
C GLY A 692 2.19 12.52 -5.49
N GLY A 693 1.83 12.63 -6.76
CA GLY A 693 2.73 12.23 -7.85
C GLY A 693 2.55 10.78 -8.31
N SER A 694 1.52 10.08 -7.82
CA SER A 694 1.20 8.68 -8.11
C SER A 694 1.34 8.31 -9.59
N SER A 695 2.18 7.32 -9.90
CA SER A 695 2.58 6.96 -11.26
C SER A 695 2.09 5.58 -11.75
N ALA A 696 1.40 4.80 -10.90
CA ALA A 696 0.78 3.53 -11.30
C ALA A 696 -0.27 3.74 -12.41
N THR A 697 -0.58 2.70 -13.20
CA THR A 697 -1.75 2.77 -14.10
C THR A 697 -3.01 2.47 -13.31
N PHE A 698 -3.98 3.38 -13.30
CA PHE A 698 -5.23 3.24 -12.55
C PHE A 698 -6.41 2.96 -13.49
N ASN A 699 -7.07 1.82 -13.29
CA ASN A 699 -8.24 1.41 -14.05
C ASN A 699 -9.44 1.20 -13.14
N PHE A 700 -10.59 1.74 -13.51
CA PHE A 700 -11.87 1.51 -12.84
C PHE A 700 -12.93 1.09 -13.87
N ALA A 701 -13.65 0.01 -13.58
CA ALA A 701 -14.73 -0.50 -14.43
C ALA A 701 -15.97 0.42 -14.41
N GLY A 702 -16.09 1.25 -13.37
CA GLY A 702 -17.07 2.32 -13.28
C GLY A 702 -17.04 2.97 -11.90
N ALA A 703 -17.53 4.20 -11.78
CA ALA A 703 -17.60 4.91 -10.51
C ALA A 703 -18.96 5.61 -10.36
N THR A 704 -19.78 5.13 -9.43
CA THR A 704 -21.00 5.83 -9.00
C THR A 704 -20.72 6.53 -7.68
N ILE A 705 -20.75 7.86 -7.66
CA ILE A 705 -20.31 8.70 -6.54
C ILE A 705 -21.35 9.78 -6.29
N ASN A 706 -21.98 9.77 -5.13
CA ASN A 706 -23.03 10.74 -4.79
C ASN A 706 -22.64 11.54 -3.55
N ASN A 707 -23.16 12.76 -3.42
CA ASN A 707 -23.17 13.55 -2.18
C ASN A 707 -21.80 13.64 -1.49
N THR A 708 -20.76 13.98 -2.24
CA THR A 708 -19.41 14.14 -1.67
C THR A 708 -19.28 15.47 -0.95
N GLY A 709 -18.55 15.47 0.17
CA GLY A 709 -18.24 16.69 0.91
C GLY A 709 -17.16 17.54 0.22
N GLY A 710 -16.24 16.90 -0.49
CA GLY A 710 -15.30 17.51 -1.43
C GLY A 710 -15.67 17.13 -2.87
N ASP A 711 -14.67 16.76 -3.66
CA ASP A 711 -14.80 16.45 -5.08
C ASP A 711 -15.38 15.04 -5.29
N GLY A 712 -16.04 14.82 -6.43
CA GLY A 712 -16.42 13.47 -6.83
C GLY A 712 -15.17 12.62 -7.06
N ILE A 713 -14.28 13.11 -7.92
CA ILE A 713 -12.97 12.51 -8.22
C ILE A 713 -11.91 13.62 -8.24
N ARG A 714 -10.86 13.49 -7.43
CA ARG A 714 -9.70 14.38 -7.43
C ARG A 714 -8.45 13.66 -7.93
N LEU A 715 -7.83 14.24 -8.95
CA LEU A 715 -6.61 13.75 -9.60
C LEU A 715 -5.53 14.83 -9.51
N ASP A 716 -4.86 14.95 -8.37
CA ASP A 716 -3.88 16.01 -8.07
C ASP A 716 -2.44 15.48 -8.15
N GLY A 717 -1.77 15.71 -9.28
CA GLY A 717 -0.45 15.13 -9.54
C GLY A 717 -0.52 13.63 -9.85
N ALA A 718 -1.66 13.12 -10.34
CA ALA A 718 -1.76 11.78 -10.90
C ALA A 718 -0.93 11.70 -12.20
N ASN A 719 0.26 11.13 -12.11
CA ASN A 719 1.22 11.01 -13.19
C ASN A 719 1.19 9.64 -13.87
N GLY A 720 0.31 8.74 -13.47
CA GLY A 720 0.00 7.52 -14.20
C GLY A 720 -1.13 7.72 -15.22
N VAL A 721 -1.36 6.72 -16.08
CA VAL A 721 -2.58 6.69 -16.91
C VAL A 721 -3.77 6.38 -16.00
N VAL A 722 -4.82 7.20 -16.05
CA VAL A 722 -6.09 6.97 -15.33
C VAL A 722 -7.18 6.67 -16.35
N THR A 723 -7.86 5.54 -16.21
CA THR A 723 -8.98 5.15 -17.07
C THR A 723 -10.18 4.74 -16.22
N ILE A 724 -11.32 5.42 -16.42
CA ILE A 724 -12.60 5.09 -15.80
C ILE A 724 -13.59 4.82 -16.92
N ALA A 725 -14.13 3.60 -16.99
CA ALA A 725 -14.99 3.21 -18.10
C ALA A 725 -16.31 4.02 -18.14
N THR A 726 -16.94 4.23 -16.98
CA THR A 726 -18.11 5.09 -16.83
C THR A 726 -18.10 5.81 -15.48
N VAL A 727 -18.51 7.07 -15.45
CA VAL A 727 -18.78 7.80 -14.21
C VAL A 727 -20.28 8.04 -14.04
N ASN A 728 -20.75 8.10 -12.80
CA ASN A 728 -22.05 8.66 -12.44
C ASN A 728 -21.82 9.46 -11.16
N ILE A 729 -21.55 10.76 -11.33
CA ILE A 729 -21.22 11.67 -10.24
C ILE A 729 -22.41 12.61 -10.04
N ASP A 730 -22.91 12.73 -8.82
CA ASP A 730 -24.07 13.58 -8.49
C ASP A 730 -23.89 14.29 -7.13
N ASN A 731 -24.27 15.56 -7.06
CA ASN A 731 -24.29 16.39 -5.87
C ASN A 731 -22.93 16.48 -5.13
N ALA A 732 -21.85 16.77 -5.85
CA ALA A 732 -20.54 17.03 -5.26
C ALA A 732 -20.48 18.45 -4.66
N ALA A 733 -20.09 18.57 -3.37
CA ALA A 733 -19.93 19.90 -2.75
C ALA A 733 -18.62 20.61 -3.18
N GLY A 734 -17.63 19.86 -3.68
CA GLY A 734 -16.51 20.38 -4.46
C GLY A 734 -16.82 20.36 -5.95
N ASP A 735 -15.84 19.96 -6.73
CA ASP A 735 -15.97 19.72 -8.17
C ASP A 735 -16.50 18.30 -8.45
N GLY A 736 -17.14 18.10 -9.59
CA GLY A 736 -17.47 16.74 -10.04
C GLY A 736 -16.18 15.94 -10.27
N ILE A 737 -15.28 16.48 -11.09
CA ILE A 737 -13.92 15.98 -11.30
C ILE A 737 -12.93 17.15 -11.25
N ASP A 738 -11.94 17.08 -10.36
CA ASP A 738 -10.79 18.00 -10.33
C ASP A 738 -9.53 17.31 -10.83
N ILE A 739 -8.84 17.93 -11.79
CA ILE A 739 -7.60 17.43 -12.40
C ILE A 739 -6.55 18.52 -12.26
N ALA A 740 -5.45 18.22 -11.58
CA ALA A 740 -4.33 19.15 -11.43
C ALA A 740 -3.01 18.51 -11.90
N GLY A 741 -2.31 19.21 -12.80
CA GLY A 741 -0.92 18.91 -13.16
C GLY A 741 -0.66 17.60 -13.91
N ASN A 742 -1.66 17.03 -14.59
CA ASN A 742 -1.54 15.72 -15.24
C ASN A 742 -0.47 15.72 -16.37
N THR A 743 0.41 14.71 -16.36
CA THR A 743 1.43 14.49 -17.41
C THR A 743 1.10 13.30 -18.31
N ASN A 744 0.28 12.37 -17.83
CA ASN A 744 -0.20 11.20 -18.56
C ASN A 744 -1.70 11.32 -18.86
N ALA A 745 -2.21 10.35 -19.63
CA ALA A 745 -3.57 10.37 -20.13
C ALA A 745 -4.61 10.09 -19.01
N ILE A 746 -5.67 10.90 -18.99
CA ILE A 746 -6.87 10.68 -18.18
C ILE A 746 -8.03 10.41 -19.14
N ASN A 747 -8.67 9.25 -19.01
CA ASN A 747 -9.74 8.80 -19.89
C ASN A 747 -11.01 8.46 -19.10
N ILE A 748 -12.06 9.25 -19.28
CA ILE A 748 -13.41 9.01 -18.76
C ILE A 748 -14.29 8.59 -19.95
N ASN A 749 -14.54 7.29 -20.11
CA ASN A 749 -15.06 6.73 -21.36
C ASN A 749 -16.59 6.75 -21.49
N GLY A 750 -17.32 7.30 -20.52
CA GLY A 750 -18.77 7.47 -20.59
C GLY A 750 -19.41 7.85 -19.27
N GLY A 751 -20.75 7.89 -19.26
CA GLY A 751 -21.54 8.13 -18.07
C GLY A 751 -22.03 9.58 -17.91
N THR A 752 -22.27 10.01 -16.66
CA THR A 752 -22.85 11.30 -16.30
C THR A 752 -22.07 11.98 -15.18
N ILE A 753 -21.92 13.30 -15.28
CA ILE A 753 -21.40 14.17 -14.22
C ILE A 753 -22.45 15.26 -14.04
N ASP A 754 -23.13 15.26 -12.88
CA ASP A 754 -24.25 16.15 -12.56
C ASP A 754 -24.01 16.92 -11.25
N THR A 755 -24.78 17.99 -11.08
CA THR A 755 -24.88 18.92 -9.94
C THR A 755 -23.65 18.98 -9.02
N SER A 756 -22.77 19.95 -9.25
CA SER A 756 -21.66 20.26 -8.32
C SER A 756 -21.72 21.72 -7.89
N THR A 757 -21.48 22.01 -6.61
CA THR A 757 -21.37 23.42 -6.18
C THR A 757 -20.08 24.06 -6.66
N GLY A 758 -19.03 23.27 -6.88
CA GLY A 758 -17.84 23.63 -7.67
C GLY A 758 -18.03 23.39 -9.17
N ALA A 759 -16.92 23.30 -9.89
CA ALA A 759 -16.93 23.00 -11.33
C ALA A 759 -17.38 21.56 -11.58
N ALA A 760 -18.18 21.28 -12.61
CA ALA A 760 -18.47 19.87 -12.93
C ALA A 760 -17.18 19.15 -13.37
N VAL A 761 -16.34 19.85 -14.14
CA VAL A 761 -14.97 19.43 -14.45
C VAL A 761 -14.02 20.62 -14.33
N ARG A 762 -13.01 20.52 -13.46
CA ARG A 762 -11.87 21.43 -13.39
C ARG A 762 -10.61 20.75 -13.92
N ILE A 763 -9.83 21.47 -14.72
CA ILE A 763 -8.52 21.04 -15.23
C ILE A 763 -7.54 22.18 -15.07
N ASN A 764 -6.57 22.03 -14.17
CA ASN A 764 -5.57 23.05 -13.88
C ASN A 764 -4.15 22.54 -14.17
N ALA A 765 -3.41 23.28 -14.99
CA ALA A 765 -2.07 22.95 -15.46
C ALA A 765 -1.98 21.60 -16.22
N GLY A 766 -0.75 21.08 -16.39
CA GLY A 766 -0.48 19.79 -17.02
C GLY A 766 -0.19 19.87 -18.53
N SER A 767 0.17 18.70 -19.08
CA SER A 767 0.53 18.49 -20.49
C SER A 767 0.02 17.15 -21.07
N GLY A 768 -0.53 16.26 -20.24
CA GLY A 768 -1.12 14.99 -20.67
C GLY A 768 -2.53 15.16 -21.25
N ASN A 769 -2.98 14.20 -22.06
CA ASN A 769 -4.33 14.22 -22.64
C ASN A 769 -5.42 14.00 -21.57
N VAL A 770 -6.55 14.69 -21.72
CA VAL A 770 -7.76 14.47 -20.91
C VAL A 770 -8.92 14.24 -21.86
N THR A 771 -9.56 13.08 -21.79
CA THR A 771 -10.72 12.75 -22.63
C THR A 771 -11.91 12.41 -21.75
N THR A 772 -13.02 13.13 -21.95
CA THR A 772 -14.27 12.90 -21.26
C THR A 772 -15.39 12.64 -22.26
N VAL A 773 -15.95 11.43 -22.20
CA VAL A 773 -17.11 10.98 -22.98
C VAL A 773 -18.37 10.95 -22.09
N ALA A 774 -18.27 11.38 -20.83
CA ALA A 774 -19.46 11.58 -19.99
C ALA A 774 -20.31 12.77 -20.49
N SER A 775 -21.62 12.68 -20.30
CA SER A 775 -22.50 13.85 -20.37
C SER A 775 -22.32 14.69 -19.11
N ILE A 776 -22.15 16.01 -19.27
CA ILE A 776 -21.85 16.93 -18.17
C ILE A 776 -23.01 17.91 -18.01
N THR A 777 -23.58 17.98 -16.81
CA THR A 777 -24.60 18.95 -16.43
C THR A 777 -24.21 19.67 -15.13
N ASN A 778 -24.43 20.98 -15.07
CA ASN A 778 -24.34 21.71 -13.80
C ASN A 778 -25.28 22.91 -13.76
N ALA A 779 -26.00 23.06 -12.65
CA ALA A 779 -27.00 24.10 -12.47
C ALA A 779 -26.63 25.18 -11.43
N THR A 780 -25.59 24.96 -10.63
CA THR A 780 -25.27 25.84 -9.49
C THR A 780 -23.85 26.38 -9.54
N GLY A 781 -22.86 25.53 -9.75
CA GLY A 781 -21.44 25.90 -9.86
C GLY A 781 -21.00 26.23 -11.29
N ALA A 782 -19.68 26.26 -11.50
CA ALA A 782 -19.11 26.38 -12.84
C ALA A 782 -19.39 25.11 -13.64
N LEU A 783 -19.59 25.23 -14.95
CA LEU A 783 -19.75 24.02 -15.76
C LEU A 783 -18.39 23.36 -16.00
N ILE A 784 -17.46 24.08 -16.61
CA ILE A 784 -16.11 23.60 -16.92
C ILE A 784 -15.11 24.72 -16.68
N ASP A 785 -13.98 24.41 -16.03
CA ASP A 785 -12.88 25.34 -15.81
C ASP A 785 -11.56 24.71 -16.26
N ILE A 786 -10.86 25.36 -17.20
CA ILE A 786 -9.61 24.88 -17.78
C ILE A 786 -8.55 25.97 -17.72
N ALA A 787 -7.52 25.77 -16.90
CA ALA A 787 -6.50 26.77 -16.64
C ALA A 787 -5.07 26.25 -16.86
N GLY A 788 -4.18 27.11 -17.34
CA GLY A 788 -2.72 26.94 -17.22
C GLY A 788 -2.10 25.75 -17.97
N ARG A 789 -2.80 25.14 -18.92
CA ARG A 789 -2.27 23.98 -19.66
C ARG A 789 -1.07 24.35 -20.51
N THR A 790 -0.11 23.43 -20.63
CA THR A 790 1.14 23.63 -21.39
C THR A 790 1.24 22.70 -22.61
N GLY A 791 0.32 21.76 -22.78
CA GLY A 791 0.30 20.78 -23.87
C GLY A 791 -0.86 19.80 -23.78
N GLY A 792 -0.82 18.77 -24.63
CA GLY A 792 -1.84 17.71 -24.67
C GLY A 792 -3.19 18.16 -25.21
N THR A 793 -4.11 17.21 -25.36
CA THR A 793 -5.48 17.47 -25.84
C THR A 793 -6.49 17.24 -24.73
N VAL A 794 -7.33 18.24 -24.45
CA VAL A 794 -8.56 18.11 -23.66
C VAL A 794 -9.73 17.91 -24.63
N THR A 795 -10.50 16.83 -24.48
CA THR A 795 -11.64 16.53 -25.36
C THR A 795 -12.89 16.21 -24.54
N PHE A 796 -13.97 16.94 -24.81
CA PHE A 796 -15.33 16.64 -24.36
C PHE A 796 -16.12 16.11 -25.55
N SER A 797 -16.47 14.82 -25.52
CA SER A 797 -17.03 14.11 -26.68
C SER A 797 -18.56 14.09 -26.71
N ASN A 798 -19.20 14.22 -25.54
CA ASN A 798 -20.65 14.16 -25.38
C ASN A 798 -21.21 15.53 -24.93
N THR A 799 -22.52 15.58 -24.69
CA THR A 799 -23.23 16.81 -24.31
C THR A 799 -22.64 17.46 -23.06
N VAL A 800 -22.45 18.78 -23.14
CA VAL A 800 -22.06 19.67 -22.04
C VAL A 800 -23.19 20.69 -21.87
N ALA A 801 -23.87 20.71 -20.73
CA ALA A 801 -25.05 21.55 -20.53
C ALA A 801 -25.07 22.29 -19.17
N GLY A 802 -25.20 23.61 -19.18
CA GLY A 802 -25.26 24.44 -17.98
C GLY A 802 -26.58 25.23 -17.86
N THR A 803 -27.12 25.37 -16.65
CA THR A 803 -28.30 26.22 -16.38
C THR A 803 -28.15 27.06 -15.11
N GLY A 804 -28.04 28.38 -15.22
CA GLY A 804 -28.00 29.33 -14.09
C GLY A 804 -26.65 29.53 -13.40
N GLY A 805 -25.77 28.52 -13.37
CA GLY A 805 -24.39 28.61 -12.87
C GLY A 805 -23.45 29.45 -13.75
N THR A 806 -22.16 29.53 -13.38
CA THR A 806 -21.15 30.11 -14.28
C THR A 806 -20.84 29.12 -15.42
N GLY A 807 -20.57 29.63 -16.62
CA GLY A 807 -20.43 28.80 -17.81
C GLY A 807 -19.10 28.04 -17.90
N ILE A 808 -18.43 28.20 -19.04
CA ILE A 808 -17.14 27.57 -19.34
C ILE A 808 -16.03 28.61 -19.23
N SER A 809 -15.02 28.35 -18.41
CA SER A 809 -13.83 29.19 -18.25
C SER A 809 -12.61 28.50 -18.86
N ILE A 810 -11.87 29.19 -19.74
CA ILE A 810 -10.64 28.69 -20.36
C ILE A 810 -9.57 29.77 -20.30
N THR A 811 -8.57 29.60 -19.42
CA THR A 811 -7.63 30.68 -19.07
C THR A 811 -6.16 30.28 -19.05
N GLY A 812 -5.27 31.14 -19.53
CA GLY A 812 -3.82 31.01 -19.39
C GLY A 812 -3.19 29.77 -20.03
N ASN A 813 -3.85 29.16 -21.03
CA ASN A 813 -3.36 27.94 -21.66
C ASN A 813 -2.30 28.26 -22.73
N THR A 814 -1.08 27.79 -22.52
CA THR A 814 0.11 28.12 -23.34
C THR A 814 0.46 27.07 -24.41
N GLY A 815 -0.28 25.97 -24.48
CA GLY A 815 -0.04 24.89 -25.43
C GLY A 815 -1.15 23.84 -25.44
N GLY A 816 -1.29 23.12 -26.55
CA GLY A 816 -2.22 21.98 -26.69
C GLY A 816 -3.52 22.32 -27.45
N ALA A 817 -4.51 21.46 -27.28
CA ALA A 817 -5.84 21.62 -27.89
C ALA A 817 -6.96 21.38 -26.87
N ILE A 818 -8.03 22.16 -26.94
CA ILE A 818 -9.23 22.04 -26.10
C ILE A 818 -10.43 21.93 -27.04
N GLN A 819 -11.09 20.77 -27.03
CA GLN A 819 -12.10 20.41 -28.02
C GLN A 819 -13.42 20.02 -27.36
N PHE A 820 -14.47 20.73 -27.70
CA PHE A 820 -15.85 20.40 -27.36
C PHE A 820 -16.52 19.86 -28.62
N ASN A 821 -16.47 18.53 -28.78
CA ASN A 821 -16.98 17.84 -29.97
C ASN A 821 -18.49 17.51 -29.84
N GLY A 822 -18.97 17.36 -28.61
CA GLY A 822 -20.40 17.19 -28.32
C GLY A 822 -21.17 18.53 -28.37
N ALA A 823 -22.50 18.46 -28.25
CA ALA A 823 -23.33 19.66 -28.16
C ALA A 823 -23.08 20.39 -26.83
N THR A 824 -22.81 21.69 -26.90
CA THR A 824 -22.57 22.55 -25.73
C THR A 824 -23.74 23.52 -25.56
N THR A 825 -24.61 23.30 -24.57
CA THR A 825 -25.79 24.14 -24.31
C THR A 825 -25.62 24.96 -23.03
N LEU A 826 -25.66 26.28 -23.10
CA LEU A 826 -25.31 27.16 -21.98
C LEU A 826 -26.43 28.15 -21.72
N ASN A 827 -27.15 27.96 -20.62
CA ASN A 827 -28.20 28.86 -20.16
C ASN A 827 -27.76 29.59 -18.88
N THR A 828 -26.76 30.48 -18.94
CA THR A 828 -26.04 31.00 -17.75
C THR A 828 -26.67 32.23 -17.10
N GLY A 829 -27.78 32.74 -17.65
CA GLY A 829 -28.50 33.88 -17.09
C GLY A 829 -27.61 35.14 -17.04
N ALA A 830 -27.24 35.57 -15.84
CA ALA A 830 -26.45 36.79 -15.63
C ALA A 830 -24.94 36.61 -15.79
N ASN A 831 -24.44 35.36 -15.83
CA ASN A 831 -23.03 35.07 -15.98
C ASN A 831 -22.66 34.89 -17.44
N ASP A 832 -21.40 35.17 -17.76
CA ASP A 832 -20.86 34.87 -19.08
C ASP A 832 -20.92 33.36 -19.36
N ALA A 833 -21.31 33.00 -20.57
CA ALA A 833 -21.44 31.60 -20.97
C ALA A 833 -20.09 30.97 -21.29
N ILE A 834 -19.21 31.65 -22.02
CA ILE A 834 -17.84 31.19 -22.28
C ILE A 834 -16.88 32.35 -22.01
N THR A 835 -15.90 32.14 -21.13
CA THR A 835 -14.81 33.09 -20.87
C THR A 835 -13.49 32.52 -21.39
N LEU A 836 -12.81 33.25 -22.27
CA LEU A 836 -11.50 32.94 -22.81
C LEU A 836 -10.51 34.02 -22.35
N ASN A 837 -9.44 33.66 -21.65
CA ASN A 837 -8.46 34.66 -21.20
C ASN A 837 -7.02 34.20 -21.38
N GLY A 838 -6.26 34.79 -22.30
CA GLY A 838 -4.80 34.60 -22.38
C GLY A 838 -4.35 33.19 -22.79
N ASN A 839 -5.02 32.55 -23.76
CA ASN A 839 -4.71 31.21 -24.25
C ASN A 839 -3.68 31.20 -25.41
N ASN A 840 -2.52 31.84 -25.18
CA ASN A 840 -1.47 31.99 -26.19
C ASN A 840 -0.68 30.68 -26.40
N GLY A 841 -1.07 29.89 -27.40
CA GLY A 841 -0.45 28.65 -27.83
C GLY A 841 -1.39 27.44 -27.81
N ALA A 842 -2.60 27.60 -27.27
CA ALA A 842 -3.63 26.57 -27.28
C ALA A 842 -4.67 26.82 -28.40
N SER A 843 -5.06 25.74 -29.08
CA SER A 843 -6.22 25.74 -29.98
C SER A 843 -7.49 25.40 -29.21
N ILE A 844 -8.57 26.13 -29.42
CA ILE A 844 -9.85 25.92 -28.74
C ILE A 844 -10.94 25.75 -29.80
N THR A 845 -11.73 24.68 -29.69
CA THR A 845 -12.79 24.37 -30.67
C THR A 845 -14.08 24.01 -29.98
N PHE A 846 -15.17 24.65 -30.41
CA PHE A 846 -16.54 24.28 -30.06
C PHE A 846 -17.32 23.91 -31.34
N ALA A 847 -17.64 22.62 -31.49
CA ALA A 847 -18.24 22.08 -32.70
C ALA A 847 -19.74 22.39 -32.85
N ASN A 848 -20.43 22.69 -31.75
CA ASN A 848 -21.83 23.10 -31.77
C ASN A 848 -22.23 23.72 -30.42
N VAL A 849 -22.23 25.06 -30.33
CA VAL A 849 -22.74 25.79 -29.16
C VAL A 849 -24.22 26.14 -29.33
N ASN A 850 -24.94 26.17 -28.22
CA ASN A 850 -26.27 26.76 -28.10
C ASN A 850 -26.28 27.59 -26.81
N ILE A 851 -26.09 28.89 -26.93
CA ILE A 851 -25.95 29.80 -25.79
C ILE A 851 -27.23 30.64 -25.67
N ASP A 852 -27.79 30.68 -24.47
CA ASP A 852 -28.88 31.58 -24.07
C ASP A 852 -28.50 32.28 -22.75
N THR A 853 -28.18 33.56 -22.81
CA THR A 853 -27.92 34.35 -21.60
C THR A 853 -28.97 35.45 -21.44
N THR A 854 -29.18 35.90 -20.19
CA THR A 854 -30.01 37.06 -19.92
C THR A 854 -29.15 38.32 -19.92
N THR A 855 -28.28 38.50 -18.92
CA THR A 855 -27.42 39.68 -18.77
C THR A 855 -25.91 39.37 -18.80
N GLY A 856 -25.52 38.11 -18.93
CA GLY A 856 -24.13 37.74 -19.19
C GLY A 856 -23.80 37.80 -20.69
N ASN A 857 -22.52 37.91 -21.03
CA ASN A 857 -22.07 37.78 -22.41
C ASN A 857 -22.15 36.31 -22.88
N GLY A 858 -22.36 36.09 -24.17
CA GLY A 858 -22.30 34.77 -24.78
C GLY A 858 -20.87 34.22 -24.73
N ILE A 859 -19.93 34.94 -25.36
CA ILE A 859 -18.50 34.63 -25.34
C ILE A 859 -17.72 35.91 -24.95
N ASP A 860 -17.00 35.88 -23.85
CA ASP A 860 -16.09 36.94 -23.40
C ASP A 860 -14.63 36.50 -23.62
N ALA A 861 -13.95 37.11 -24.59
CA ALA A 861 -12.57 36.82 -24.93
C ALA A 861 -11.65 37.99 -24.55
N THR A 862 -10.66 37.70 -23.72
CA THR A 862 -9.70 38.67 -23.19
C THR A 862 -8.26 38.19 -23.41
N GLY A 863 -7.32 39.13 -23.59
CA GLY A 863 -5.90 38.83 -23.80
C GLY A 863 -5.58 38.03 -25.08
N ILE A 864 -4.33 37.60 -25.23
CA ILE A 864 -3.85 36.89 -26.42
C ILE A 864 -4.38 35.44 -26.46
N ASN A 865 -5.05 35.03 -27.54
CA ASN A 865 -5.56 33.66 -27.73
C ASN A 865 -5.26 33.19 -29.16
N THR A 866 -4.55 32.08 -29.36
CA THR A 866 -3.96 31.77 -30.67
C THR A 866 -4.97 31.36 -31.75
N ASP A 867 -5.72 30.27 -31.53
CA ASP A 867 -6.65 29.70 -32.53
C ASP A 867 -7.98 29.33 -31.86
N ILE A 868 -9.05 30.06 -32.14
CA ILE A 868 -10.39 29.79 -31.59
C ILE A 868 -11.37 29.49 -32.73
N ASN A 869 -12.00 28.32 -32.72
CA ASN A 869 -13.03 27.92 -33.68
C ASN A 869 -14.36 27.65 -32.98
N VAL A 870 -15.43 28.34 -33.36
CA VAL A 870 -16.77 28.19 -32.77
C VAL A 870 -17.80 28.07 -33.88
N SER A 871 -18.77 27.17 -33.68
CA SER A 871 -19.95 27.04 -34.53
C SER A 871 -21.19 26.76 -33.69
N GLY A 872 -22.37 27.13 -34.19
CA GLY A 872 -23.64 26.95 -33.48
C GLY A 872 -24.47 28.23 -33.37
N THR A 873 -25.25 28.36 -32.31
CA THR A 873 -26.14 29.50 -32.04
C THR A 873 -25.76 30.21 -30.76
N VAL A 874 -25.72 31.54 -30.79
CA VAL A 874 -25.45 32.40 -29.63
C VAL A 874 -26.54 33.45 -29.52
N ASP A 875 -27.46 33.27 -28.57
CA ASP A 875 -28.57 34.18 -28.30
C ASP A 875 -28.44 34.82 -26.90
N VAL A 876 -28.73 36.11 -26.82
CA VAL A 876 -28.61 36.94 -25.60
C VAL A 876 -29.85 37.81 -25.50
N ALA A 877 -30.61 37.67 -24.41
CA ALA A 877 -31.99 38.13 -24.34
C ALA A 877 -32.18 39.61 -23.94
N THR A 878 -31.21 40.25 -23.27
CA THR A 878 -31.39 41.60 -22.67
C THR A 878 -30.46 42.64 -23.30
N ALA A 879 -30.97 43.87 -23.45
CA ALA A 879 -30.18 45.02 -23.90
C ALA A 879 -29.06 45.35 -22.89
N GLY A 880 -27.80 45.30 -23.34
CA GLY A 880 -26.61 45.63 -22.54
C GLY A 880 -25.55 44.52 -22.47
N SER A 881 -25.89 43.28 -22.85
CA SER A 881 -24.99 42.12 -22.86
C SER A 881 -24.70 41.68 -24.28
N ARG A 882 -23.57 40.97 -24.48
CA ARG A 882 -22.99 40.82 -25.82
C ARG A 882 -22.96 39.37 -26.27
N ALA A 883 -23.23 39.12 -27.55
CA ALA A 883 -22.92 37.83 -28.19
C ALA A 883 -21.44 37.47 -28.02
N PHE A 884 -20.59 38.44 -28.31
CA PHE A 884 -19.13 38.34 -28.28
C PHE A 884 -18.56 39.62 -27.68
N GLU A 885 -17.64 39.49 -26.74
CA GLU A 885 -16.79 40.57 -26.26
C GLU A 885 -15.34 40.24 -26.55
N PHE A 886 -14.58 41.21 -27.08
CA PHE A 886 -13.14 41.07 -27.28
C PHE A 886 -12.37 42.22 -26.63
N THR A 887 -11.52 41.89 -25.65
CA THR A 887 -10.69 42.85 -24.94
C THR A 887 -9.21 42.49 -25.02
N ALA A 888 -8.42 43.32 -25.70
CA ALA A 888 -6.97 43.14 -25.86
C ALA A 888 -6.57 41.80 -26.52
N THR A 889 -7.30 41.38 -27.56
CA THR A 889 -7.17 40.05 -28.15
C THR A 889 -6.27 39.99 -29.38
N SER A 890 -5.61 38.85 -29.60
CA SER A 890 -4.87 38.58 -30.83
C SER A 890 -4.82 37.09 -31.16
N GLY A 891 -4.91 36.74 -32.45
CA GLY A 891 -4.99 35.35 -32.98
C GLY A 891 -5.99 35.18 -34.14
N ASP A 892 -6.30 33.93 -34.51
CA ASP A 892 -7.36 33.59 -35.47
C ASP A 892 -8.64 33.16 -34.73
N TYR A 893 -9.71 33.93 -34.92
CA TYR A 893 -11.03 33.68 -34.35
C TYR A 893 -12.01 33.32 -35.47
N ASP A 894 -12.28 32.03 -35.66
CA ASP A 894 -13.21 31.53 -36.67
C ASP A 894 -14.56 31.16 -36.05
N TYR A 895 -15.48 32.12 -36.03
CA TYR A 895 -16.88 31.98 -35.66
C TYR A 895 -17.80 31.99 -36.90
N SER A 896 -17.26 31.67 -38.09
CA SER A 896 -18.02 31.71 -39.35
C SER A 896 -19.22 30.75 -39.36
N GLY A 897 -19.17 29.70 -38.55
CA GLY A 897 -20.27 28.76 -38.32
C GLY A 897 -21.30 29.20 -37.27
N VAL A 898 -21.21 30.42 -36.73
CA VAL A 898 -22.12 30.92 -35.68
C VAL A 898 -23.27 31.75 -36.26
N THR A 899 -24.48 31.52 -35.75
CA THR A 899 -25.64 32.39 -35.96
C THR A 899 -26.04 33.08 -34.65
N SER A 900 -26.38 34.36 -34.68
CA SER A 900 -26.89 35.08 -33.48
C SER A 900 -28.10 35.96 -33.78
N THR A 901 -29.09 35.98 -32.88
CA THR A 901 -30.25 36.90 -32.96
C THR A 901 -30.46 37.64 -31.63
N GLN A 902 -30.21 38.95 -31.56
CA GLN A 902 -30.06 39.61 -30.24
C GLN A 902 -30.50 41.06 -30.14
N SER A 903 -30.91 41.48 -28.94
CA SER A 903 -31.25 42.84 -28.53
C SER A 903 -30.01 43.76 -28.41
N GLY A 904 -29.32 44.03 -29.51
CA GLY A 904 -28.38 45.15 -29.59
C GLY A 904 -26.95 44.90 -29.15
N ILE A 905 -26.02 45.04 -30.09
CA ILE A 905 -24.61 45.30 -29.79
C ILE A 905 -24.52 46.82 -29.55
N SER A 906 -24.06 47.31 -28.39
CA SER A 906 -23.65 48.71 -28.26
C SER A 906 -22.51 48.87 -27.25
N ALA A 907 -21.39 49.44 -27.73
CA ALA A 907 -20.18 49.93 -27.03
C ALA A 907 -19.03 48.94 -26.75
N GLN A 908 -18.02 48.89 -27.64
CA GLN A 908 -16.66 48.30 -27.51
C GLN A 908 -16.53 46.81 -27.80
N ALA A 909 -16.66 46.36 -29.05
CA ALA A 909 -16.32 44.96 -29.41
C ALA A 909 -14.80 44.76 -29.59
N PHE A 910 -14.04 45.84 -29.77
CA PHE A 910 -12.58 45.80 -29.94
C PHE A 910 -11.98 47.08 -29.31
N GLY A 911 -11.46 46.99 -28.07
CA GLY A 911 -10.69 48.06 -27.39
C GLY A 911 -9.24 48.28 -27.90
N ALA A 912 -8.39 48.99 -27.14
CA ALA A 912 -7.15 49.63 -27.65
C ALA A 912 -5.91 48.76 -28.03
N THR A 913 -5.96 47.41 -28.03
CA THR A 913 -4.84 46.57 -28.53
C THR A 913 -5.31 45.26 -29.19
N HIS A 914 -5.35 45.18 -30.52
CA HIS A 914 -5.77 43.99 -31.28
C HIS A 914 -4.80 43.65 -32.41
N GLY A 915 -4.71 42.36 -32.77
CA GLY A 915 -4.02 41.89 -33.98
C GLY A 915 -4.36 40.45 -34.36
N GLY A 916 -4.79 40.19 -35.59
CA GLY A 916 -5.22 38.85 -36.00
C GLY A 916 -6.39 38.87 -36.99
N THR A 917 -6.98 37.71 -37.26
CA THR A 917 -8.10 37.54 -38.20
C THR A 917 -9.35 37.10 -37.44
N TYR A 918 -10.48 37.75 -37.73
CA TYR A 918 -11.78 37.47 -37.10
C TYR A 918 -12.79 37.16 -38.19
N ARG A 919 -13.36 35.96 -38.17
CA ARG A 919 -14.42 35.52 -39.10
C ARG A 919 -15.66 35.27 -38.30
N LEU A 920 -16.71 36.04 -38.55
CA LEU A 920 -18.00 35.95 -37.88
C LEU A 920 -19.06 35.47 -38.88
N GLY A 921 -19.99 34.66 -38.41
CA GLY A 921 -21.05 34.07 -39.24
C GLY A 921 -22.20 35.05 -39.54
N SER A 922 -23.44 34.58 -39.37
CA SER A 922 -24.64 35.38 -39.63
C SER A 922 -25.17 36.01 -38.35
N HIS A 923 -25.11 37.34 -38.27
CA HIS A 923 -25.47 38.08 -37.06
C HIS A 923 -26.64 39.03 -37.32
N THR A 924 -27.67 38.94 -36.48
CA THR A 924 -28.84 39.84 -36.49
C THR A 924 -28.94 40.60 -35.17
N VAL A 925 -28.92 41.92 -35.24
CA VAL A 925 -28.98 42.87 -34.11
C VAL A 925 -30.35 43.54 -34.10
N THR A 926 -31.22 43.22 -33.14
CA THR A 926 -32.61 43.68 -33.02
C THR A 926 -32.82 44.92 -32.14
N SER A 927 -31.81 45.38 -31.37
CA SER A 927 -31.93 46.56 -30.46
C SER A 927 -30.60 47.31 -30.16
N PRO A 928 -29.86 47.78 -31.18
CA PRO A 928 -28.46 48.23 -31.19
C PRO A 928 -28.00 49.40 -30.29
N GLY A 929 -28.79 49.90 -29.34
CA GLY A 929 -28.36 51.03 -28.49
C GLY A 929 -27.89 52.25 -29.30
N VAL A 930 -26.68 52.76 -29.03
CA VAL A 930 -26.09 53.91 -29.76
C VAL A 930 -25.52 53.52 -31.13
N ASN A 931 -24.75 52.43 -31.22
CA ASN A 931 -24.18 51.91 -32.47
C ASN A 931 -24.25 50.39 -32.47
N ALA A 932 -24.60 49.74 -33.58
CA ALA A 932 -24.68 48.28 -33.70
C ALA A 932 -23.32 47.57 -33.82
N LEU A 933 -22.24 48.29 -34.09
CA LEU A 933 -20.85 47.81 -34.03
C LEU A 933 -19.94 49.01 -33.77
N THR A 934 -18.92 48.83 -32.91
CA THR A 934 -17.88 49.85 -32.68
C THR A 934 -16.50 49.20 -32.71
N MET A 935 -15.58 49.77 -33.48
CA MET A 935 -14.18 49.35 -33.60
C MET A 935 -13.28 50.55 -33.22
N ALA A 936 -12.33 50.39 -32.28
CA ALA A 936 -11.48 51.51 -31.83
C ALA A 936 -9.96 51.18 -31.75
N SER A 937 -9.10 52.12 -32.21
CA SER A 937 -7.67 52.31 -31.87
C SER A 937 -6.65 51.15 -32.14
N THR A 938 -6.84 50.27 -33.14
CA THR A 938 -5.96 49.08 -33.37
C THR A 938 -5.78 48.63 -34.83
N THR A 939 -5.14 47.48 -35.10
CA THR A 939 -5.13 46.79 -36.41
C THR A 939 -6.03 45.55 -36.37
N LEU A 940 -7.07 45.49 -37.20
CA LEU A 940 -8.11 44.45 -37.16
C LEU A 940 -8.60 44.04 -38.56
N ASP A 941 -8.54 42.74 -38.87
CA ASP A 941 -9.18 42.14 -40.05
C ASP A 941 -10.44 41.37 -39.63
N LEU A 942 -11.61 41.95 -39.91
CA LEU A 942 -12.92 41.41 -39.53
C LEU A 942 -13.74 41.05 -40.78
N THR A 943 -14.25 39.82 -40.84
CA THR A 943 -15.14 39.35 -41.92
C THR A 943 -16.45 38.83 -41.33
N TYR A 944 -17.58 39.37 -41.77
CA TYR A 944 -18.92 38.86 -41.50
C TYR A 944 -19.46 38.07 -42.71
N ALA A 945 -20.04 36.90 -42.47
CA ALA A 945 -20.81 36.18 -43.49
C ALA A 945 -22.11 36.94 -43.82
N SER A 946 -22.82 37.43 -42.81
CA SER A 946 -23.87 38.44 -42.98
C SER A 946 -24.08 39.26 -41.72
N PHE A 947 -24.30 40.57 -41.84
CA PHE A 947 -24.60 41.46 -40.72
C PHE A 947 -25.93 42.17 -40.95
N THR A 948 -26.89 42.01 -40.05
CA THR A 948 -28.23 42.59 -40.17
C THR A 948 -28.59 43.36 -38.91
N VAL A 949 -28.98 44.63 -39.05
CA VAL A 949 -29.63 45.42 -38.03
C VAL A 949 -31.14 45.41 -38.30
N ALA A 950 -31.90 44.87 -37.35
CA ALA A 950 -33.35 44.72 -37.38
C ALA A 950 -33.95 45.38 -36.13
N GLY A 951 -35.28 45.55 -36.06
CA GLY A 951 -35.92 46.10 -34.87
C GLY A 951 -35.82 47.64 -34.76
N THR A 952 -35.38 48.17 -33.61
CA THR A 952 -35.19 49.62 -33.42
C THR A 952 -33.89 50.06 -34.05
N ASN A 953 -33.88 51.20 -34.71
CA ASN A 953 -32.66 51.76 -35.27
C ASN A 953 -31.74 52.31 -34.16
N PRO A 954 -30.40 52.23 -34.34
CA PRO A 954 -29.43 52.87 -33.44
C PRO A 954 -29.58 54.40 -33.48
N THR A 955 -29.30 55.06 -32.35
CA THR A 955 -29.38 56.53 -32.25
C THR A 955 -28.16 57.27 -32.81
N GLY A 956 -27.05 56.57 -33.04
CA GLY A 956 -25.88 57.03 -33.80
C GLY A 956 -25.61 56.07 -34.96
N ALA A 957 -24.38 56.08 -35.50
CA ALA A 957 -24.04 55.22 -36.65
C ALA A 957 -24.30 53.73 -36.41
N ALA A 958 -24.78 52.98 -37.40
CA ALA A 958 -24.96 51.53 -37.25
C ALA A 958 -23.62 50.81 -37.05
N ILE A 959 -22.56 51.25 -37.72
CA ILE A 959 -21.19 50.80 -37.49
C ILE A 959 -20.30 52.03 -37.32
N LEU A 960 -19.61 52.13 -36.20
CA LEU A 960 -18.61 53.16 -35.93
C LEU A 960 -17.21 52.54 -35.92
N ILE A 961 -16.27 53.15 -36.64
CA ILE A 961 -14.87 52.73 -36.71
C ILE A 961 -14.01 53.95 -36.43
N ASP A 962 -13.32 53.94 -35.32
CA ASP A 962 -12.55 55.06 -34.80
C ASP A 962 -11.07 54.66 -34.66
N ASP A 963 -10.14 55.43 -35.22
CA ASP A 963 -8.69 55.23 -35.10
C ASP A 963 -8.18 53.79 -35.42
N THR A 964 -8.89 53.03 -36.27
CA THR A 964 -8.64 51.58 -36.49
C THR A 964 -8.14 51.27 -37.90
N SER A 965 -6.95 50.66 -38.01
CA SER A 965 -6.37 50.11 -39.25
C SER A 965 -6.83 48.67 -39.54
N GLY A 966 -6.76 48.22 -40.80
CA GLY A 966 -7.09 46.84 -41.20
C GLY A 966 -8.22 46.76 -42.24
N SER A 967 -9.14 45.80 -42.09
CA SER A 967 -10.25 45.60 -43.02
C SER A 967 -11.55 45.16 -42.36
N LEU A 968 -12.67 45.63 -42.90
CA LEU A 968 -14.01 45.11 -42.61
C LEU A 968 -14.62 44.57 -43.91
N THR A 969 -14.94 43.29 -43.92
CA THR A 969 -15.66 42.64 -45.01
C THR A 969 -17.03 42.19 -44.54
N ILE A 970 -18.11 42.59 -45.22
CA ILE A 970 -19.48 42.14 -44.94
C ILE A 970 -20.07 41.52 -46.22
N ASN A 971 -20.35 40.22 -46.19
CA ASN A 971 -20.79 39.45 -47.36
C ASN A 971 -22.32 39.24 -47.43
N GLY A 972 -23.09 40.21 -46.92
CA GLY A 972 -24.55 40.25 -47.03
C GLY A 972 -25.25 40.78 -45.77
N GLY A 973 -26.56 41.01 -45.87
CA GLY A 973 -27.41 41.46 -44.76
C GLY A 973 -28.01 42.86 -44.98
N THR A 974 -28.59 43.45 -43.93
CA THR A 974 -29.21 44.79 -43.98
C THR A 974 -28.69 45.67 -42.86
N ILE A 975 -28.10 46.82 -43.17
CA ILE A 975 -27.66 47.82 -42.19
C ILE A 975 -28.75 48.88 -42.06
N ARG A 976 -29.25 49.08 -40.83
CA ARG A 976 -30.28 50.08 -40.50
C ARG A 976 -29.79 51.07 -39.45
N SER A 977 -30.06 52.36 -39.66
CA SER A 977 -29.68 53.44 -38.74
C SER A 977 -30.68 54.60 -38.76
N ASP A 978 -30.91 55.28 -37.64
CA ASP A 978 -31.60 56.59 -37.66
C ASP A 978 -30.64 57.73 -38.01
N ASP A 979 -29.33 57.46 -37.99
CA ASP A 979 -28.24 58.36 -38.35
C ASP A 979 -27.41 57.73 -39.49
N ARG A 980 -26.10 57.57 -39.34
CA ARG A 980 -25.20 57.02 -40.38
C ARG A 980 -25.20 55.48 -40.44
N GLY A 981 -24.91 54.89 -41.58
CA GLY A 981 -24.74 53.45 -41.76
C GLY A 981 -23.40 52.97 -41.23
N ILE A 982 -22.32 53.40 -41.89
CA ILE A 982 -20.94 53.19 -41.46
C ILE A 982 -20.30 54.56 -41.27
N ASP A 983 -19.59 54.74 -40.16
CA ASP A 983 -18.97 56.00 -39.76
C ASP A 983 -17.50 55.71 -39.43
N LEU A 984 -16.58 56.29 -40.22
CA LEU A 984 -15.14 56.08 -40.12
C LEU A 984 -14.47 57.38 -39.61
N GLN A 985 -13.97 57.38 -38.38
CA GLN A 985 -13.32 58.54 -37.76
C GLN A 985 -11.82 58.27 -37.52
N ASN A 986 -11.00 59.31 -37.70
CA ASN A 986 -9.58 59.29 -37.32
C ASN A 986 -9.22 60.57 -36.56
N ASP A 987 -9.32 60.48 -35.24
CA ASP A 987 -9.23 61.59 -34.28
C ASP A 987 -7.88 61.64 -33.53
N GLY A 988 -6.97 60.66 -33.74
CA GLY A 988 -5.76 60.55 -32.91
C GLY A 988 -4.49 59.93 -33.50
N GLY A 989 -4.44 59.46 -34.76
CA GLY A 989 -3.21 58.78 -35.27
C GLY A 989 -3.12 58.44 -36.77
N VAL A 990 -2.06 57.68 -37.14
CA VAL A 990 -1.80 57.25 -38.54
C VAL A 990 -2.68 56.04 -38.87
N LEU A 991 -3.84 56.27 -39.49
CA LEU A 991 -4.65 55.22 -40.10
C LEU A 991 -4.06 54.81 -41.47
N ASN A 992 -3.18 53.80 -41.47
CA ASN A 992 -2.37 53.45 -42.65
C ASN A 992 -3.17 52.86 -43.83
N ALA A 993 -4.31 52.18 -43.59
CA ALA A 993 -5.29 51.79 -44.61
C ALA A 993 -6.49 51.09 -43.95
N PHE A 994 -7.72 51.47 -44.35
CA PHE A 994 -8.94 50.73 -44.00
C PHE A 994 -9.65 50.28 -45.28
N VAL A 995 -9.81 48.97 -45.44
CA VAL A 995 -10.51 48.39 -46.60
C VAL A 995 -11.92 47.99 -46.19
N LEU A 996 -12.93 48.65 -46.77
CA LEU A 996 -14.33 48.31 -46.58
C LEU A 996 -14.85 47.56 -47.81
N THR A 997 -14.99 46.24 -47.69
CA THR A 997 -15.63 45.43 -48.74
C THR A 997 -17.03 45.06 -48.30
N THR A 998 -18.05 45.58 -48.96
CA THR A 998 -19.42 45.11 -48.71
C THR A 998 -20.01 44.58 -50.02
N ALA A 999 -20.53 43.36 -49.98
CA ALA A 999 -21.13 42.70 -51.13
C ALA A 999 -22.55 42.28 -50.77
N ASN A 1000 -23.54 42.68 -51.59
CA ASN A 1000 -24.97 42.39 -51.36
C ASN A 1000 -25.52 42.88 -50.00
N VAL A 1001 -25.02 44.01 -49.50
CA VAL A 1001 -25.51 44.65 -48.28
C VAL A 1001 -26.51 45.73 -48.62
N GLN A 1002 -27.70 45.69 -47.99
CA GLN A 1002 -28.71 46.73 -48.13
C GLN A 1002 -28.56 47.77 -47.01
N PHE A 1003 -28.44 49.05 -47.35
CA PHE A 1003 -28.47 50.17 -46.40
C PHE A 1003 -29.87 50.80 -46.34
N ASP A 1004 -30.33 51.10 -45.13
CA ASP A 1004 -31.61 51.77 -44.82
C ASP A 1004 -31.36 52.70 -43.62
N VAL A 1005 -30.82 53.88 -43.91
CA VAL A 1005 -30.22 54.81 -42.94
C VAL A 1005 -30.87 56.19 -43.00
N GLY A 1006 -30.84 56.92 -41.88
CA GLY A 1006 -31.42 58.25 -41.75
C GLY A 1006 -30.51 59.40 -42.23
N ASN A 1007 -29.20 59.16 -42.32
CA ASN A 1007 -28.21 60.07 -42.88
C ASN A 1007 -27.29 59.34 -43.90
N ASP A 1008 -25.97 59.36 -43.76
CA ASP A 1008 -25.05 58.82 -44.77
C ASP A 1008 -24.87 57.30 -44.68
N ALA A 1009 -24.83 56.60 -45.82
CA ALA A 1009 -24.61 55.15 -45.82
C ALA A 1009 -23.15 54.80 -45.42
N VAL A 1010 -22.18 55.58 -45.90
CA VAL A 1010 -20.79 55.57 -45.44
C VAL A 1010 -20.32 57.01 -45.26
N PHE A 1011 -19.87 57.35 -44.07
CA PHE A 1011 -19.22 58.61 -43.74
C PHE A 1011 -17.79 58.34 -43.31
N ALA A 1012 -16.86 59.18 -43.72
CA ALA A 1012 -15.47 59.07 -43.31
C ALA A 1012 -14.84 60.45 -43.08
N GLU A 1013 -14.19 60.66 -41.94
CA GLU A 1013 -13.66 61.96 -41.54
C GLU A 1013 -12.25 61.88 -40.94
N THR A 1014 -11.44 62.92 -41.16
CA THR A 1014 -10.22 63.17 -40.37
C THR A 1014 -10.26 64.55 -39.73
N THR A 1015 -10.21 64.63 -38.40
CA THR A 1015 -10.32 65.90 -37.65
C THR A 1015 -8.97 66.47 -37.20
N THR A 1016 -7.88 65.70 -37.34
CA THR A 1016 -6.54 66.07 -36.80
C THR A 1016 -5.48 66.21 -37.89
N ALA A 1017 -4.69 67.28 -37.82
CA ALA A 1017 -3.60 67.54 -38.76
C ALA A 1017 -2.50 66.48 -38.74
N GLY A 1018 -2.16 65.94 -39.91
CA GLY A 1018 -1.15 64.89 -40.10
C GLY A 1018 -1.69 63.46 -40.11
N SER A 1019 -3.00 63.28 -39.91
CA SER A 1019 -3.69 61.99 -40.08
C SER A 1019 -3.67 61.54 -41.55
N THR A 1020 -3.57 60.22 -41.79
CA THR A 1020 -3.80 59.63 -43.12
C THR A 1020 -5.04 58.76 -43.05
N LEU A 1021 -5.96 58.82 -44.02
CA LEU A 1021 -7.14 57.94 -44.10
C LEU A 1021 -7.27 57.41 -45.53
N ASN A 1022 -7.10 56.09 -45.70
CA ASN A 1022 -7.37 55.43 -46.98
C ASN A 1022 -8.69 54.66 -46.88
N VAL A 1023 -9.64 54.98 -47.77
CA VAL A 1023 -10.97 54.39 -47.83
C VAL A 1023 -11.10 53.62 -49.14
N ASN A 1024 -11.48 52.35 -49.10
CA ASN A 1024 -11.86 51.59 -50.29
C ASN A 1024 -13.29 51.10 -50.12
N VAL A 1025 -14.22 51.54 -50.98
CA VAL A 1025 -15.63 51.14 -51.01
C VAL A 1025 -15.91 50.49 -52.36
N SER A 1026 -16.14 49.17 -52.37
CA SER A 1026 -16.42 48.45 -53.62
C SER A 1026 -17.47 47.36 -53.49
N GLY A 1027 -18.32 47.23 -54.52
CA GLY A 1027 -19.32 46.16 -54.65
C GLY A 1027 -20.65 46.41 -53.92
N VAL A 1028 -20.93 47.65 -53.50
CA VAL A 1028 -22.10 48.01 -52.71
C VAL A 1028 -23.35 48.18 -53.58
N THR A 1029 -24.53 47.75 -53.13
CA THR A 1029 -25.82 48.01 -53.79
C THR A 1029 -26.79 48.70 -52.81
N VAL A 1030 -27.19 49.94 -53.08
CA VAL A 1030 -28.10 50.70 -52.21
C VAL A 1030 -29.50 50.75 -52.82
N ALA A 1031 -30.45 50.06 -52.19
CA ALA A 1031 -31.83 49.92 -52.69
C ALA A 1031 -32.76 51.11 -52.33
N SER A 1032 -32.44 51.88 -51.29
CA SER A 1032 -33.15 53.13 -50.93
C SER A 1032 -32.32 53.92 -49.91
N ASN A 1033 -31.74 55.06 -50.29
CA ASN A 1033 -31.13 55.98 -49.32
C ASN A 1033 -32.16 57.06 -48.96
N ILE A 1034 -32.61 57.10 -47.70
CA ILE A 1034 -33.62 58.05 -47.20
C ILE A 1034 -32.96 59.22 -46.43
N GLY A 1035 -31.63 59.14 -46.24
CA GLY A 1035 -30.77 60.16 -45.66
C GLY A 1035 -29.69 60.61 -46.65
N ALA A 1036 -29.07 61.76 -46.37
CA ALA A 1036 -28.32 62.60 -47.30
C ALA A 1036 -27.47 61.84 -48.34
N GLN A 1037 -26.30 61.27 -47.99
CA GLN A 1037 -25.30 60.86 -49.00
C GLN A 1037 -25.06 59.33 -49.01
N PHE A 1038 -24.63 58.78 -50.15
CA PHE A 1038 -24.20 57.37 -50.24
C PHE A 1038 -22.79 57.20 -49.68
N VAL A 1039 -21.86 58.06 -50.08
CA VAL A 1039 -20.51 58.12 -49.52
C VAL A 1039 -20.16 59.58 -49.29
N GLU A 1040 -19.84 59.93 -48.05
CA GLU A 1040 -19.27 61.22 -47.66
C GLU A 1040 -17.86 61.00 -47.14
N ILE A 1041 -16.88 61.77 -47.64
CA ILE A 1041 -15.50 61.74 -47.14
C ILE A 1041 -15.02 63.16 -46.90
N GLU A 1042 -14.66 63.48 -45.66
CA GLU A 1042 -14.16 64.79 -45.24
C GLU A 1042 -12.72 64.68 -44.71
N TRP A 1043 -11.77 65.33 -45.38
CA TRP A 1043 -10.39 65.43 -44.92
C TRP A 1043 -10.06 66.86 -44.50
N ASP A 1044 -10.37 67.25 -43.26
CA ASP A 1044 -10.22 68.65 -42.81
C ASP A 1044 -8.77 69.13 -42.72
N ASP A 1045 -7.82 68.28 -42.33
CA ASP A 1045 -6.38 68.58 -42.26
C ASP A 1045 -5.47 67.34 -42.54
N GLY A 1046 -6.06 66.25 -43.05
CA GLY A 1046 -5.41 64.96 -43.27
C GLY A 1046 -4.95 64.71 -44.72
N SER A 1047 -4.21 63.62 -44.94
CA SER A 1047 -3.85 63.08 -46.27
C SER A 1047 -4.52 61.72 -46.49
N GLY A 1048 -4.50 61.15 -47.68
CA GLY A 1048 -5.24 59.89 -47.88
C GLY A 1048 -5.47 59.45 -49.31
N MET A 1049 -6.20 58.35 -49.45
CA MET A 1049 -6.59 57.78 -50.73
C MET A 1049 -8.01 57.22 -50.64
N ALA A 1050 -8.92 57.68 -51.48
CA ALA A 1050 -10.23 57.08 -51.64
C ALA A 1050 -10.29 56.27 -52.93
N VAL A 1051 -10.77 55.03 -52.86
CA VAL A 1051 -11.11 54.21 -54.02
C VAL A 1051 -12.57 53.80 -53.87
N ILE A 1052 -13.45 54.35 -54.70
CA ILE A 1052 -14.87 54.03 -54.70
C ILE A 1052 -15.18 53.41 -56.05
N ALA A 1053 -15.42 52.10 -56.10
CA ALA A 1053 -15.54 51.40 -57.38
C ALA A 1053 -16.61 50.32 -57.42
N ASN A 1054 -17.18 50.05 -58.61
CA ASN A 1054 -18.15 48.96 -58.81
C ASN A 1054 -19.39 49.02 -57.90
N ASN A 1055 -19.82 50.21 -57.47
CA ASN A 1055 -21.01 50.37 -56.64
C ASN A 1055 -22.25 50.64 -57.49
N THR A 1056 -23.44 50.26 -56.99
CA THR A 1056 -24.75 50.56 -57.61
C THR A 1056 -25.63 51.27 -56.58
N VAL A 1057 -26.11 52.46 -56.90
CA VAL A 1057 -26.96 53.30 -56.04
C VAL A 1057 -28.29 53.50 -56.76
N ASP A 1058 -29.36 52.85 -56.31
CA ASP A 1058 -30.65 52.79 -57.04
C ASP A 1058 -31.50 54.07 -56.92
N SER A 1059 -31.36 54.83 -55.82
CA SER A 1059 -31.92 56.19 -55.65
C SER A 1059 -31.48 56.79 -54.31
N GLY A 1060 -31.17 58.09 -54.27
CA GLY A 1060 -31.00 58.86 -53.02
C GLY A 1060 -31.68 60.23 -53.10
N ASP A 1061 -31.71 60.99 -52.00
CA ASP A 1061 -32.35 62.31 -51.89
C ASP A 1061 -31.41 63.27 -51.13
N SER A 1062 -30.25 63.57 -51.73
CA SER A 1062 -29.24 64.47 -51.15
C SER A 1062 -29.36 65.87 -51.74
N THR A 1063 -29.39 66.91 -50.91
CA THR A 1063 -29.18 68.29 -51.38
C THR A 1063 -27.73 68.56 -51.78
N PHE A 1064 -26.81 67.65 -51.47
CA PHE A 1064 -25.40 67.65 -51.88
C PHE A 1064 -25.12 66.45 -52.81
N GLY A 1065 -23.86 66.03 -52.95
CA GLY A 1065 -23.48 64.85 -53.73
C GLY A 1065 -24.07 63.56 -53.17
N LEU A 1066 -24.42 62.58 -54.02
CA LEU A 1066 -24.58 61.21 -53.54
C LEU A 1066 -23.23 60.58 -53.20
N ILE A 1067 -22.18 60.95 -53.93
CA ILE A 1067 -20.80 60.76 -53.49
C ILE A 1067 -20.23 62.15 -53.27
N GLU A 1068 -19.89 62.51 -52.04
CA GLU A 1068 -19.25 63.76 -51.68
C GLU A 1068 -17.86 63.49 -51.13
N ILE A 1069 -16.89 64.26 -51.62
CA ILE A 1069 -15.50 64.15 -51.16
C ILE A 1069 -14.92 65.55 -51.01
N ASP A 1070 -14.66 65.91 -49.77
CA ASP A 1070 -14.12 67.19 -49.37
C ASP A 1070 -12.72 67.06 -48.81
N GLN A 1071 -11.87 68.02 -49.19
CA GLN A 1071 -10.52 68.12 -48.67
C GLN A 1071 -10.21 69.56 -48.27
N GLY A 1072 -10.01 69.77 -46.98
CA GLY A 1072 -9.46 70.97 -46.37
C GLY A 1072 -7.96 70.86 -46.04
N GLY A 1073 -7.42 71.96 -45.51
CA GLY A 1073 -6.10 72.01 -44.90
C GLY A 1073 -4.92 71.97 -45.88
N THR A 1074 -3.79 71.37 -45.48
CA THR A 1074 -2.55 71.30 -46.30
C THR A 1074 -2.19 69.89 -46.80
N GLY A 1075 -3.11 68.94 -46.64
CA GLY A 1075 -2.90 67.53 -46.96
C GLY A 1075 -2.81 67.22 -48.46
N THR A 1076 -2.38 65.98 -48.78
CA THR A 1076 -2.37 65.45 -50.15
C THR A 1076 -3.25 64.21 -50.25
N THR A 1077 -4.23 64.23 -51.17
CA THR A 1077 -5.14 63.09 -51.39
C THR A 1077 -5.17 62.59 -52.83
N SER A 1078 -5.57 61.33 -52.98
CA SER A 1078 -5.82 60.69 -54.26
C SER A 1078 -7.16 59.96 -54.26
N VAL A 1079 -8.08 60.40 -55.09
CA VAL A 1079 -9.43 59.86 -55.23
C VAL A 1079 -9.51 59.09 -56.54
N THR A 1080 -10.03 57.87 -56.51
CA THR A 1080 -10.38 57.08 -57.68
C THR A 1080 -11.83 56.65 -57.57
N LEU A 1081 -12.64 57.07 -58.53
CA LEU A 1081 -14.03 56.70 -58.70
C LEU A 1081 -14.14 55.89 -59.99
N ASP A 1082 -14.36 54.58 -59.93
CA ASP A 1082 -14.35 53.73 -61.13
C ASP A 1082 -15.56 52.78 -61.23
N ASN A 1083 -16.23 52.75 -62.39
CA ASN A 1083 -17.28 51.77 -62.69
C ASN A 1083 -18.47 51.78 -61.70
N ASN A 1084 -18.83 52.94 -61.12
CA ASN A 1084 -20.01 53.09 -60.27
C ASN A 1084 -21.27 53.39 -61.11
N ILE A 1085 -22.44 52.93 -60.68
CA ILE A 1085 -23.75 53.20 -61.26
C ILE A 1085 -24.58 53.98 -60.23
N ILE A 1086 -24.95 55.21 -60.56
CA ILE A 1086 -25.71 56.14 -59.70
C ILE A 1086 -27.01 56.47 -60.43
N ALA A 1087 -28.14 55.93 -59.97
CA ALA A 1087 -29.38 55.94 -60.73
C ALA A 1087 -30.12 57.31 -60.68
N SER A 1088 -30.25 57.94 -59.53
CA SER A 1088 -30.86 59.29 -59.46
C SER A 1088 -30.54 60.04 -58.17
N ASN A 1089 -30.16 61.32 -58.29
CA ASN A 1089 -30.25 62.31 -57.20
C ASN A 1089 -31.25 63.44 -57.55
N PRO A 1090 -32.48 63.44 -57.04
CA PRO A 1090 -33.53 64.38 -57.42
C PRO A 1090 -33.38 65.77 -56.78
N THR A 1091 -32.45 65.96 -55.83
CA THR A 1091 -32.30 67.22 -55.07
C THR A 1091 -30.92 67.88 -55.14
N GLY A 1092 -29.87 67.17 -55.57
CA GLY A 1092 -28.50 67.70 -55.66
C GLY A 1092 -27.63 67.02 -56.74
N GLU A 1093 -26.32 66.95 -56.49
CA GLU A 1093 -25.30 66.43 -57.39
C GLU A 1093 -25.20 64.89 -57.41
N GLY A 1094 -24.78 64.30 -58.53
CA GLY A 1094 -24.46 62.87 -58.59
C GLY A 1094 -23.17 62.53 -57.84
N ILE A 1095 -22.09 63.22 -58.20
CA ILE A 1095 -20.77 63.17 -57.56
C ILE A 1095 -20.36 64.62 -57.31
N ASP A 1096 -20.00 64.98 -56.07
CA ASP A 1096 -19.42 66.27 -55.71
C ASP A 1096 -18.04 66.06 -55.10
N ILE A 1097 -17.06 66.84 -55.52
CA ILE A 1097 -15.69 66.77 -55.02
C ILE A 1097 -15.15 68.18 -54.86
N ARG A 1098 -14.78 68.56 -53.64
CA ARG A 1098 -14.31 69.91 -53.32
C ARG A 1098 -12.94 69.88 -52.66
N THR A 1099 -12.15 70.89 -52.96
CA THR A 1099 -10.81 71.08 -52.41
C THR A 1099 -10.62 72.53 -51.98
N PHE A 1100 -10.13 72.77 -50.77
CA PHE A 1100 -10.02 74.11 -50.20
C PHE A 1100 -8.76 74.27 -49.30
N ASP A 1101 -8.55 75.48 -48.77
CA ASP A 1101 -7.56 75.83 -47.73
C ASP A 1101 -6.09 75.41 -47.87
N GLY A 1102 -5.62 75.11 -49.09
CA GLY A 1102 -4.21 74.80 -49.39
C GLY A 1102 -3.91 73.34 -49.70
N ALA A 1103 -4.95 72.51 -49.79
CA ALA A 1103 -4.80 71.07 -50.00
C ALA A 1103 -4.43 70.72 -51.44
N GLN A 1104 -3.90 69.52 -51.64
CA GLN A 1104 -3.60 68.96 -52.96
C GLN A 1104 -4.41 67.69 -53.19
N MET A 1105 -5.28 67.66 -54.20
CA MET A 1105 -6.05 66.47 -54.53
C MET A 1105 -5.79 66.02 -55.95
N ARG A 1106 -5.56 64.72 -56.13
CA ARG A 1106 -5.63 64.04 -57.41
C ARG A 1106 -6.92 63.26 -57.50
N VAL A 1107 -7.64 63.36 -58.61
CA VAL A 1107 -8.90 62.67 -58.83
C VAL A 1107 -8.83 61.92 -60.14
N LEU A 1108 -9.21 60.65 -60.15
CA LEU A 1108 -9.51 59.87 -61.33
C LEU A 1108 -10.98 59.46 -61.25
N ILE A 1109 -11.81 59.94 -62.16
CA ILE A 1109 -13.21 59.53 -62.29
C ILE A 1109 -13.35 58.80 -63.62
N SER A 1110 -13.52 57.49 -63.61
CA SER A 1110 -13.60 56.68 -64.82
C SER A 1110 -14.78 55.71 -64.90
N ASN A 1111 -15.33 55.50 -66.09
CA ASN A 1111 -16.33 54.46 -66.35
C ASN A 1111 -17.60 54.50 -65.48
N ASN A 1112 -17.88 55.60 -64.78
CA ASN A 1112 -19.07 55.73 -63.93
C ASN A 1112 -20.30 56.08 -64.78
N THR A 1113 -21.48 55.68 -64.32
CA THR A 1113 -22.77 55.99 -64.94
C THR A 1113 -23.64 56.73 -63.93
N VAL A 1114 -23.88 58.02 -64.12
CA VAL A 1114 -24.84 58.82 -63.33
C VAL A 1114 -26.08 59.02 -64.19
N THR A 1115 -27.22 58.36 -63.94
CA THR A 1115 -28.35 58.40 -64.89
C THR A 1115 -29.26 59.62 -64.77
N SER A 1116 -29.33 60.28 -63.61
CA SER A 1116 -29.92 61.63 -63.48
C SER A 1116 -29.50 62.33 -62.20
N SER A 1117 -29.42 63.67 -62.22
CA SER A 1117 -29.25 64.48 -61.02
C SER A 1117 -30.01 65.81 -61.11
N ALA A 1118 -30.18 66.54 -60.01
CA ALA A 1118 -30.91 67.80 -60.00
C ALA A 1118 -30.05 68.94 -60.55
N THR A 1119 -28.84 69.08 -60.03
CA THR A 1119 -27.90 70.17 -60.35
C THR A 1119 -26.84 69.67 -61.32
N GLU A 1120 -25.73 69.11 -60.81
CA GLU A 1120 -24.62 68.59 -61.60
C GLU A 1120 -24.55 67.06 -61.55
N ALA A 1121 -24.17 66.38 -62.63
CA ALA A 1121 -23.93 64.92 -62.54
C ALA A 1121 -22.56 64.63 -61.91
N ILE A 1122 -21.55 65.43 -62.24
CA ILE A 1122 -20.24 65.45 -61.59
C ILE A 1122 -19.85 66.91 -61.37
N ARG A 1123 -19.64 67.31 -60.11
CA ARG A 1123 -19.10 68.61 -59.71
C ARG A 1123 -17.69 68.43 -59.15
N LEU A 1124 -16.81 69.35 -59.54
CA LEU A 1124 -15.44 69.44 -59.11
C LEU A 1124 -15.18 70.89 -58.72
N GLU A 1125 -14.64 71.15 -57.53
CA GLU A 1125 -14.43 72.50 -57.06
C GLU A 1125 -13.06 72.68 -56.39
N ALA A 1126 -12.40 73.79 -56.72
CA ALA A 1126 -11.15 74.22 -56.12
C ALA A 1126 -11.29 75.64 -55.55
N GLU A 1127 -11.12 75.77 -54.24
CA GLU A 1127 -11.24 77.01 -53.47
C GLU A 1127 -9.98 77.33 -52.65
N GLY A 1128 -9.96 78.50 -52.00
CA GLY A 1128 -8.84 78.91 -51.14
C GLY A 1128 -7.49 78.96 -51.87
N THR A 1129 -6.48 78.28 -51.35
CA THR A 1129 -5.14 78.12 -51.97
C THR A 1129 -4.89 76.69 -52.49
N SER A 1130 -5.96 75.91 -52.72
CA SER A 1130 -5.87 74.49 -53.06
C SER A 1130 -5.37 74.20 -54.49
N ASN A 1131 -5.04 72.93 -54.74
CA ASN A 1131 -4.67 72.39 -56.04
C ASN A 1131 -5.47 71.10 -56.34
N LEU A 1132 -6.40 71.18 -57.29
CA LEU A 1132 -7.20 70.05 -57.77
C LEU A 1132 -6.69 69.55 -59.12
N GLN A 1133 -6.35 68.27 -59.23
CA GLN A 1133 -6.00 67.64 -60.50
C GLN A 1133 -6.95 66.50 -60.81
N ALA A 1134 -7.86 66.70 -61.75
CA ALA A 1134 -8.87 65.72 -62.09
C ALA A 1134 -8.62 65.11 -63.48
N THR A 1135 -8.66 63.79 -63.57
CA THR A 1135 -8.82 63.04 -64.81
C THR A 1135 -10.22 62.45 -64.83
N VAL A 1136 -11.07 62.86 -65.77
CA VAL A 1136 -12.47 62.43 -65.86
C VAL A 1136 -12.67 61.73 -67.19
N THR A 1137 -12.82 60.42 -67.23
CA THR A 1137 -12.82 59.67 -68.50
C THR A 1137 -13.87 58.58 -68.63
N ASN A 1138 -14.44 58.40 -69.82
CA ASN A 1138 -15.37 57.31 -70.12
C ASN A 1138 -16.61 57.23 -69.20
N ASN A 1139 -17.01 58.33 -68.56
CA ASN A 1139 -18.21 58.35 -67.73
C ASN A 1139 -19.46 58.60 -68.59
N ILE A 1140 -20.60 58.09 -68.14
CA ILE A 1140 -21.92 58.28 -68.70
C ILE A 1140 -22.69 59.22 -67.76
N VAL A 1141 -23.04 60.42 -68.21
CA VAL A 1141 -23.80 61.40 -67.42
C VAL A 1141 -25.18 61.60 -68.05
N GLY A 1142 -26.24 61.30 -67.32
CA GLY A 1142 -27.61 61.35 -67.79
C GLY A 1142 -28.26 62.72 -67.59
N ALA A 1143 -29.59 62.75 -67.46
CA ALA A 1143 -30.34 64.00 -67.46
C ALA A 1143 -30.10 64.82 -66.18
N VAL A 1144 -29.69 66.08 -66.33
CA VAL A 1144 -29.61 67.08 -65.25
C VAL A 1144 -30.73 68.12 -65.37
N THR A 1145 -31.30 68.58 -64.24
CA THR A 1145 -32.49 69.46 -64.28
C THR A 1145 -32.19 70.95 -64.36
N THR A 1146 -31.20 71.46 -63.62
CA THR A 1146 -30.87 72.91 -63.53
C THR A 1146 -29.38 73.25 -63.64
N GLY A 1147 -28.49 72.26 -63.77
CA GLY A 1147 -27.04 72.47 -63.83
C GLY A 1147 -26.37 71.74 -65.02
N SER A 1148 -25.11 71.32 -64.85
CA SER A 1148 -24.28 70.78 -65.95
C SER A 1148 -23.97 69.30 -65.81
N GLY A 1149 -23.69 68.60 -66.92
CA GLY A 1149 -23.26 67.20 -66.86
C GLY A 1149 -21.98 67.03 -66.04
N ILE A 1150 -20.92 67.73 -66.44
CA ILE A 1150 -19.68 67.85 -65.66
C ILE A 1150 -19.41 69.33 -65.41
N TYR A 1151 -19.25 69.72 -64.15
CA TYR A 1151 -18.97 71.09 -63.74
C TYR A 1151 -17.65 71.15 -63.00
N LEU A 1152 -16.78 72.07 -63.41
CA LEU A 1152 -15.53 72.36 -62.72
C LEU A 1152 -15.47 73.84 -62.40
N GLN A 1153 -15.32 74.16 -61.12
CA GLN A 1153 -15.28 75.52 -60.61
C GLN A 1153 -13.96 75.82 -59.91
N VAL A 1154 -13.40 77.01 -60.18
CA VAL A 1154 -12.32 77.62 -59.42
C VAL A 1154 -12.86 78.87 -58.74
N SER A 1155 -13.11 78.76 -57.44
CA SER A 1155 -13.93 79.74 -56.68
C SER A 1155 -13.12 80.88 -56.08
N THR A 1156 -11.79 80.81 -56.11
CA THR A 1156 -10.90 81.85 -55.60
C THR A 1156 -9.74 82.15 -56.56
N ALA A 1157 -9.20 83.37 -56.49
CA ALA A 1157 -8.08 83.80 -57.33
C ALA A 1157 -6.76 83.06 -57.06
N THR A 1158 -6.68 82.31 -55.95
CA THR A 1158 -5.46 81.64 -55.47
C THR A 1158 -5.51 80.12 -55.61
N ALA A 1159 -6.67 79.55 -55.97
CA ALA A 1159 -6.80 78.13 -56.24
C ALA A 1159 -6.31 77.76 -57.64
N THR A 1160 -5.86 76.52 -57.79
CA THR A 1160 -5.45 75.94 -59.07
C THR A 1160 -6.26 74.68 -59.33
N ALA A 1161 -6.79 74.53 -60.53
CA ALA A 1161 -7.40 73.29 -60.99
C ALA A 1161 -6.83 72.88 -62.36
N CYS A 1162 -6.56 71.60 -62.55
CA CYS A 1162 -6.14 71.02 -63.81
C CYS A 1162 -7.05 69.84 -64.17
N LEU A 1163 -7.63 69.88 -65.37
CA LEU A 1163 -8.58 68.88 -65.82
C LEU A 1163 -8.10 68.16 -67.08
N ASN A 1164 -8.12 66.84 -67.04
CA ASN A 1164 -7.99 65.97 -68.19
C ASN A 1164 -9.29 65.18 -68.39
N ALA A 1165 -10.15 65.63 -69.29
CA ALA A 1165 -11.40 64.92 -69.59
C ALA A 1165 -11.41 64.31 -70.99
N THR A 1166 -11.69 63.00 -71.11
CA THR A 1166 -11.78 62.31 -72.41
C THR A 1166 -12.78 61.15 -72.40
N GLY A 1167 -13.53 60.95 -73.48
CA GLY A 1167 -14.41 59.79 -73.66
C GLY A 1167 -15.70 59.77 -72.83
N ASN A 1168 -16.01 60.83 -72.09
CA ASN A 1168 -17.30 60.93 -71.40
C ASN A 1168 -18.47 60.98 -72.41
N SER A 1169 -19.70 60.67 -72.01
CA SER A 1169 -20.87 60.66 -72.90
C SER A 1169 -22.17 60.89 -72.13
N ASP A 1170 -23.26 61.19 -72.82
CA ASP A 1170 -24.56 61.54 -72.23
C ASP A 1170 -25.54 60.37 -72.06
N GLY A 1171 -25.13 59.12 -72.27
CA GLY A 1171 -25.94 57.92 -72.03
C GLY A 1171 -27.15 57.71 -72.97
N VAL A 1172 -27.57 58.73 -73.73
CA VAL A 1172 -28.71 58.69 -74.66
C VAL A 1172 -28.32 58.74 -76.14
N GLY A 1173 -27.07 58.41 -76.52
CA GLY A 1173 -26.72 58.07 -77.91
C GLY A 1173 -27.17 59.07 -79.00
N GLY A 1174 -27.24 60.36 -78.64
CA GLY A 1174 -27.75 61.46 -79.47
C GLY A 1174 -27.69 62.77 -78.67
N PRO A 1175 -27.68 63.95 -79.33
CA PRO A 1175 -27.41 65.22 -78.66
C PRO A 1175 -28.36 65.44 -77.47
N PRO A 1176 -27.85 65.82 -76.30
CA PRO A 1176 -28.56 65.78 -75.04
C PRO A 1176 -29.67 66.84 -74.99
N ALA A 1177 -30.84 66.46 -74.47
CA ALA A 1177 -31.85 67.40 -74.01
C ALA A 1177 -31.56 67.73 -72.54
N PHE A 1178 -30.58 68.60 -72.28
CA PHE A 1178 -30.45 69.22 -70.96
C PHE A 1178 -31.66 70.13 -70.75
N GLY A 1179 -32.34 69.94 -69.62
CA GLY A 1179 -33.45 70.80 -69.25
C GLY A 1179 -32.97 72.24 -69.12
N LEU A 1180 -33.51 73.14 -69.94
CA LEU A 1180 -33.52 74.59 -69.76
C LEU A 1180 -32.21 75.22 -69.24
N GLY A 1181 -31.08 75.00 -69.91
CA GLY A 1181 -29.91 75.91 -69.82
C GLY A 1181 -28.57 75.30 -69.39
N GLY A 1182 -28.49 74.01 -69.09
CA GLY A 1182 -27.25 73.32 -68.73
C GLY A 1182 -26.38 72.92 -69.94
N ASP A 1183 -25.06 73.10 -69.82
CA ASP A 1183 -24.08 72.55 -70.77
C ASP A 1183 -23.63 71.14 -70.34
N SER A 1184 -23.19 70.30 -71.30
CA SER A 1184 -22.65 68.97 -70.96
C SER A 1184 -21.39 69.08 -70.11
N PHE A 1185 -20.64 70.16 -70.32
CA PHE A 1185 -19.41 70.46 -69.61
C PHE A 1185 -19.39 71.96 -69.30
N ASN A 1186 -19.16 72.35 -68.06
CA ASN A 1186 -19.10 73.75 -67.67
C ASN A 1186 -17.84 74.01 -66.84
N LEU A 1187 -17.04 74.99 -67.28
CA LEU A 1187 -15.77 75.37 -66.68
C LEU A 1187 -15.86 76.81 -66.17
N ASP A 1188 -15.96 77.00 -64.87
CA ASP A 1188 -16.05 78.34 -64.27
C ASP A 1188 -14.75 78.73 -63.55
N ASN A 1189 -14.08 79.77 -64.03
CA ASN A 1189 -12.93 80.42 -63.40
C ASN A 1189 -13.14 81.95 -63.33
N THR A 1190 -14.35 82.39 -62.97
CA THR A 1190 -14.68 83.81 -62.78
C THR A 1190 -13.92 84.47 -61.64
N ALA A 1191 -13.45 83.70 -60.66
CA ALA A 1191 -12.66 84.20 -59.54
C ALA A 1191 -11.21 84.56 -59.92
N GLY A 1192 -10.72 84.14 -61.09
CA GLY A 1192 -9.40 84.51 -61.62
C GLY A 1192 -8.23 83.67 -61.11
N GLY A 1193 -8.49 82.44 -60.65
CA GLY A 1193 -7.47 81.45 -60.31
C GLY A 1193 -6.84 80.81 -61.55
N LEU A 1194 -6.13 79.70 -61.37
CA LEU A 1194 -5.48 78.99 -62.46
C LEU A 1194 -6.28 77.74 -62.86
N LEU A 1195 -7.08 77.86 -63.93
CA LEU A 1195 -7.79 76.71 -64.51
C LEU A 1195 -7.09 76.23 -65.79
N LEU A 1196 -6.63 74.98 -65.76
CA LEU A 1196 -5.86 74.33 -66.82
C LEU A 1196 -6.66 73.15 -67.39
N ILE A 1197 -6.60 72.96 -68.71
CA ILE A 1197 -7.17 71.80 -69.38
C ILE A 1197 -6.12 71.12 -70.26
N SER A 1198 -6.20 69.79 -70.34
CA SER A 1198 -5.22 69.00 -71.11
C SER A 1198 -5.40 69.04 -72.63
N GLN A 1199 -6.59 69.46 -73.07
CA GLN A 1199 -6.95 69.64 -74.46
C GLN A 1199 -6.50 71.03 -74.96
N ALA A 1200 -6.31 71.18 -76.28
CA ALA A 1200 -5.75 72.39 -76.86
C ALA A 1200 -6.56 73.67 -76.54
N ASP A 1201 -7.88 73.54 -76.42
CA ASP A 1201 -8.82 74.58 -76.01
C ASP A 1201 -10.12 73.94 -75.48
N VAL A 1202 -11.05 74.79 -75.04
CA VAL A 1202 -12.37 74.40 -74.50
C VAL A 1202 -13.23 73.65 -75.54
N ALA A 1203 -13.08 73.94 -76.83
CA ALA A 1203 -13.82 73.26 -77.89
C ALA A 1203 -13.30 71.84 -78.15
N ALA A 1204 -11.98 71.65 -78.10
CA ALA A 1204 -11.32 70.35 -78.17
C ALA A 1204 -11.67 69.47 -76.96
N LEU A 1205 -11.92 70.08 -75.80
CA LEU A 1205 -12.47 69.38 -74.63
C LEU A 1205 -13.85 68.80 -74.90
N GLY A 1206 -14.76 69.57 -75.52
CA GLY A 1206 -16.10 69.06 -75.89
C GLY A 1206 -16.04 67.91 -76.89
N ALA A 1207 -15.22 68.05 -77.94
CA ALA A 1207 -15.03 67.02 -78.95
C ALA A 1207 -14.42 65.72 -78.38
N ALA A 1208 -13.47 65.84 -77.46
CA ALA A 1208 -12.85 64.69 -76.79
C ALA A 1208 -13.84 63.91 -75.91
N ASN A 1209 -15.00 64.48 -75.58
CA ASN A 1209 -16.01 63.92 -74.68
C ASN A 1209 -17.37 63.72 -75.35
N ASN A 1210 -17.43 63.68 -76.68
CA ASN A 1210 -18.67 63.45 -77.45
C ASN A 1210 -19.86 64.31 -76.97
N THR A 1211 -19.61 65.53 -76.50
CA THR A 1211 -20.61 66.43 -75.93
C THR A 1211 -20.97 67.55 -76.90
N ALA A 1212 -22.21 68.06 -76.81
CA ALA A 1212 -22.71 69.10 -77.72
C ALA A 1212 -22.52 70.54 -77.20
N GLY A 1213 -22.16 70.73 -75.93
CA GLY A 1213 -22.00 72.06 -75.31
C GLY A 1213 -20.94 72.06 -74.21
N VAL A 1214 -19.96 72.97 -74.35
CA VAL A 1214 -18.99 73.30 -73.30
C VAL A 1214 -19.11 74.79 -73.00
N ALA A 1215 -19.61 75.13 -71.80
CA ALA A 1215 -19.52 76.48 -71.27
C ALA A 1215 -18.16 76.71 -70.64
N SER A 1216 -17.63 77.91 -70.82
CA SER A 1216 -16.48 78.37 -70.09
C SER A 1216 -16.62 79.84 -69.71
N THR A 1217 -16.33 80.16 -68.45
CA THR A 1217 -16.29 81.52 -67.93
C THR A 1217 -14.94 81.77 -67.26
N GLY A 1218 -14.31 82.93 -67.53
CA GLY A 1218 -12.97 83.24 -67.01
C GLY A 1218 -11.80 82.80 -67.91
N THR A 1219 -10.57 82.83 -67.37
CA THR A 1219 -9.35 82.47 -68.13
C THR A 1219 -9.05 80.99 -67.99
N ILE A 1220 -8.94 80.29 -69.12
CA ILE A 1220 -8.64 78.85 -69.16
C ILE A 1220 -7.43 78.64 -70.06
N THR A 1221 -6.47 77.85 -69.60
CA THR A 1221 -5.25 77.55 -70.35
C THR A 1221 -5.26 76.10 -70.84
N GLY A 1222 -5.19 75.90 -72.16
CA GLY A 1222 -5.17 74.58 -72.80
C GLY A 1222 -3.77 73.99 -73.02
N ASN A 1223 -3.71 72.73 -73.46
CA ASN A 1223 -2.50 71.94 -73.75
C ASN A 1223 -1.56 71.73 -72.55
N VAL A 1224 -2.12 71.66 -71.33
CA VAL A 1224 -1.32 71.39 -70.14
C VAL A 1224 -1.42 69.92 -69.76
N VAL A 1225 -0.27 69.24 -69.71
CA VAL A 1225 -0.24 67.91 -69.09
C VAL A 1225 -0.40 68.11 -67.59
N CYS A 1226 -1.53 67.66 -67.04
CA CYS A 1226 -1.74 67.67 -65.59
C CYS A 1226 -0.75 66.68 -64.95
N THR A 1227 0.39 67.18 -64.48
CA THR A 1227 1.40 66.42 -63.72
C THR A 1227 1.76 67.19 -62.46
N LEU A 1228 1.66 66.55 -61.30
CA LEU A 1228 2.36 66.96 -60.08
C LEU A 1228 3.84 66.54 -60.15
N PRO A 1229 4.75 67.19 -59.41
CA PRO A 1229 6.00 66.57 -58.96
C PRO A 1229 5.75 65.30 -58.13
#